data_AF-A0AA86I7N4-F1
#
_entry.id   AF-A0AA86I7N4-F1
#
_cell.length_a   1.000
_cell.length_b   1.000
_cell.length_c   1.000
_cell.angle_alpha   90.00
_cell.angle_beta   90.00
_cell.angle_gamma   90.00
#
_symmetry.space_group_name_H-M   'P 1'
#
loop_
_entity.id
_entity.type
_entity.pdbx_description
1 polymer ?
#
loop_
_entity_poly.entity_id
_entity_poly.type
_entity_poly.pdbx_seq_one_letter_code
_entity_poly.pdbx_strand_id
1 'polypeptide(L)'
;MIDFNEIPLVTGQLDAQRDEIRAALLARLEFVLSALFPAGKKRRGTFVVGDILGSPGDSLEVVLDGDKAGLWTDRATGDGGDIFDLIAAWAGLRVSTDFSRVLEHALQLLGQARAQPVRRKRKDPPTDDLGPATAKWDYLDAAGKLIGVVYRYDPPGRGKAFRPWDAKRRKMAPPEPRPLYNQPALAKADHVVLVEGEKCAQALIDAGIVATTAMHGANAPVEKTDWSPLAGKAVLIWPDRDKPGWEYAGHASQAILQAGAVSVAVLLPPEDKPEGWDAADALAEGFDVSGYLAVGARVPMTLVTDASLPADLLDDVDWETEDGLATAFTRRYGDDWRYCSLWGKWLVWTGVRWNPDQLLYVTHLARGICRAASLKTETARQKSKLASSSTIASVEKIARSDPKHAATADEWDADVWALNTPGGVVDLRTGQLRPHRREDRMTKVTTATPRGRNGEGCPAWLAFISDITGGNTDLAAYLQRVVGYCLTGVTSEHALFFLYGTGANGKSVFVNVLATILGDYAANAPMDTFMEARGDRHPTELAGLRGSRLVSSIETEQGRRWNESKVKAITGGDKVSARFMRQDFFDYLPQFKLLIAGNHKPAIRNVDEAMKRRLHLIPFTVTVPPERRDGRLTEKLLKERDGILAWAIEGCLAWQRQRLDPPACVRSATEEYFDEEDAIGDFLDEEAQCHAQARVAVADVFLRWQEWAGRRGEYVGTSRWLAQQLANRGFERTRLNYGVKGLAGLSLKAKDYGGRLPYRDD
;
A
#
# COMPACT_ATOMS: atom_id res chain seq x y z
N MET A 1 39.45 20.09 22.59
CA MET A 1 38.99 20.68 21.32
C MET A 1 38.03 19.66 20.72
N ILE A 2 36.73 19.99 20.71
CA ILE A 2 35.64 19.07 20.39
C ILE A 2 35.62 18.89 18.87
N ASP A 3 35.71 17.65 18.38
CA ASP A 3 35.81 17.37 16.95
C ASP A 3 34.43 17.38 16.30
N PHE A 4 34.18 18.42 15.52
CA PHE A 4 33.04 18.53 14.63
C PHE A 4 33.55 18.77 13.19
N ASN A 5 33.64 17.68 12.44
CA ASN A 5 33.96 17.57 11.01
C ASN A 5 35.38 17.95 10.57
N GLU A 6 36.30 16.98 10.61
CA GLU A 6 37.39 16.94 9.63
C GLU A 6 36.83 16.54 8.24
N ILE A 7 36.64 17.54 7.37
CA ILE A 7 36.67 17.36 5.91
C ILE A 7 37.74 18.33 5.38
N PRO A 8 38.82 17.86 4.73
CA PRO A 8 39.77 18.77 4.10
C PRO A 8 39.16 19.38 2.84
N LEU A 9 39.47 20.64 2.57
CA LEU A 9 39.40 21.21 1.23
C LEU A 9 40.43 20.47 0.35
N VAL A 10 39.95 19.53 -0.49
CA VAL A 10 40.78 18.54 -1.20
C VAL A 10 41.70 19.14 -2.28
N THR A 11 41.59 20.42 -2.64
CA THR A 11 42.42 20.97 -3.72
C THR A 11 43.79 21.51 -3.29
N GLY A 12 44.03 21.79 -1.99
CA GLY A 12 45.31 22.37 -1.53
C GLY A 12 46.31 21.40 -0.88
N GLN A 13 45.87 20.21 -0.45
CA GLN A 13 46.74 19.22 0.22
C GLN A 13 47.55 18.35 -0.75
N LEU A 14 47.09 18.18 -1.98
CA LEU A 14 47.76 17.35 -2.98
C LEU A 14 49.06 18.01 -3.48
N ASP A 15 49.09 19.33 -3.64
CA ASP A 15 50.29 20.05 -4.08
C ASP A 15 51.37 20.05 -2.99
N ALA A 16 51.00 20.25 -1.72
CA ALA A 16 51.94 20.18 -0.61
C ALA A 16 52.52 18.77 -0.42
N GLN A 17 51.68 17.72 -0.55
CA GLN A 17 52.16 16.33 -0.52
C GLN A 17 53.05 15.99 -1.72
N ARG A 18 52.71 16.50 -2.91
CA ARG A 18 53.52 16.32 -4.12
C ARG A 18 54.92 16.92 -3.94
N ASP A 19 55.02 18.13 -3.40
CA ASP A 19 56.30 18.79 -3.21
C ASP A 19 57.15 18.12 -2.12
N GLU A 20 56.53 17.63 -1.04
CA GLU A 20 57.22 16.85 0.00
C GLU A 20 57.79 15.53 -0.55
N ILE A 21 56.99 14.80 -1.34
CA ILE A 21 57.42 13.55 -1.98
C ILE A 21 58.50 13.81 -3.04
N ARG A 22 58.37 14.88 -3.83
CA ARG A 22 59.40 15.29 -4.79
C ARG A 22 60.72 15.57 -4.07
N ALA A 23 60.70 16.33 -2.99
CA ALA A 23 61.90 16.62 -2.20
C ALA A 23 62.54 15.34 -1.65
N ALA A 24 61.72 14.39 -1.18
CA ALA A 24 62.21 13.10 -0.69
C ALA A 24 62.83 12.22 -1.79
N LEU A 25 62.24 12.20 -3.00
CA LEU A 25 62.79 11.49 -4.16
C LEU A 25 64.13 12.09 -4.58
N LEU A 26 64.23 13.41 -4.67
CA LEU A 26 65.47 14.09 -5.05
C LEU A 26 66.58 13.88 -4.00
N ALA A 27 66.24 13.89 -2.71
CA ALA A 27 67.19 13.62 -1.64
C ALA A 27 67.77 12.19 -1.67
N ARG A 28 67.10 11.25 -2.35
CA ARG A 28 67.52 9.84 -2.49
C ARG A 28 67.65 9.42 -3.95
N LEU A 29 67.87 10.37 -4.85
CA LEU A 29 67.72 10.19 -6.28
C LEU A 29 68.58 9.05 -6.83
N GLU A 30 69.83 8.92 -6.39
CA GLU A 30 70.72 7.83 -6.81
C GLU A 30 70.19 6.44 -6.45
N PHE A 31 69.60 6.31 -5.27
CA PHE A 31 69.00 5.05 -4.83
C PHE A 31 67.73 4.73 -5.63
N VAL A 32 66.88 5.75 -5.84
CA VAL A 32 65.66 5.62 -6.65
C VAL A 32 66.00 5.18 -8.08
N LEU A 33 66.99 5.80 -8.72
CA LEU A 33 67.42 5.46 -10.08
C LEU A 33 68.08 4.09 -10.16
N SER A 34 68.86 3.68 -9.16
CA SER A 34 69.45 2.34 -9.11
C SER A 34 68.39 1.25 -8.91
N ALA A 35 67.30 1.56 -8.21
CA ALA A 35 66.16 0.64 -8.04
C ALA A 35 65.31 0.53 -9.31
N LEU A 36 65.07 1.64 -10.01
CA LEU A 36 64.34 1.67 -11.27
C LEU A 36 65.15 1.02 -12.41
N PHE A 37 66.45 1.29 -12.46
CA PHE A 37 67.34 0.94 -13.56
C PHE A 37 68.64 0.29 -13.04
N PRO A 38 68.62 -1.00 -12.66
CA PRO A 38 69.80 -1.67 -12.09
C PRO A 38 71.02 -1.72 -13.00
N ALA A 39 70.84 -1.62 -14.32
CA ALA A 39 71.92 -1.62 -15.31
C ALA A 39 72.53 -0.24 -15.57
N GLY A 40 71.96 0.83 -14.99
CA GLY A 40 72.43 2.20 -15.19
C GLY A 40 73.75 2.51 -14.47
N LYS A 41 74.47 3.52 -14.95
CA LYS A 41 75.80 3.89 -14.47
C LYS A 41 75.89 5.37 -14.17
N LYS A 42 76.60 5.71 -13.10
CA LYS A 42 76.92 7.11 -12.78
C LYS A 42 78.11 7.60 -13.60
N ARG A 43 77.98 8.74 -14.25
CA ARG A 43 79.03 9.38 -15.03
C ARG A 43 78.99 10.90 -14.83
N ARG A 44 80.05 11.48 -14.24
CA ARG A 44 80.26 12.95 -14.13
C ARG A 44 79.02 13.76 -13.69
N GLY A 45 78.32 13.31 -12.64
CA GLY A 45 77.17 14.03 -12.07
C GLY A 45 75.82 13.71 -12.74
N THR A 46 75.79 12.79 -13.70
CA THR A 46 74.55 12.25 -14.29
C THR A 46 74.49 10.73 -14.16
N PHE A 47 73.28 10.18 -14.24
CA PHE A 47 73.00 8.76 -14.28
C PHE A 47 72.56 8.40 -15.69
N VAL A 48 73.24 7.45 -16.33
CA VAL A 48 72.97 7.06 -17.72
C VAL A 48 72.49 5.62 -17.81
N VAL A 49 71.51 5.38 -18.68
CA VAL A 49 70.95 4.07 -19.02
C VAL A 49 70.49 4.08 -20.49
N GLY A 50 70.28 2.91 -21.09
CA GLY A 50 69.97 2.78 -22.52
C GLY A 50 68.58 3.27 -22.91
N ASP A 51 67.57 3.07 -22.04
CA ASP A 51 66.17 3.44 -22.29
C ASP A 51 65.35 3.43 -20.97
N ILE A 52 64.08 3.83 -21.05
CA ILE A 52 63.07 3.78 -19.95
C ILE A 52 62.70 2.37 -19.47
N LEU A 53 63.14 1.31 -20.16
CA LEU A 53 62.96 -0.08 -19.71
C LEU A 53 64.19 -0.59 -18.94
N GLY A 54 65.27 0.19 -18.87
CA GLY A 54 66.48 -0.13 -18.12
C GLY A 54 67.51 -0.95 -18.90
N SER A 55 67.45 -0.96 -20.24
CA SER A 55 68.45 -1.64 -21.08
C SER A 55 69.85 -1.03 -20.88
N PRO A 56 70.95 -1.81 -21.00
CA PRO A 56 72.30 -1.25 -20.92
C PRO A 56 72.59 -0.27 -22.08
N GLY A 57 73.03 0.94 -21.77
CA GLY A 57 73.36 1.97 -22.76
C GLY A 57 73.55 3.36 -22.12
N ASP A 58 73.77 4.37 -22.96
CA ASP A 58 74.07 5.76 -22.53
C ASP A 58 73.08 6.81 -23.11
N SER A 59 71.92 6.38 -23.62
CA SER A 59 70.97 7.26 -24.35
C SER A 59 70.08 8.10 -23.46
N LEU A 60 69.58 7.51 -22.35
CA LEU A 60 68.78 8.17 -21.33
C LEU A 60 69.69 8.68 -20.22
N GLU A 61 69.63 9.98 -19.96
CA GLU A 61 70.46 10.67 -18.98
C GLU A 61 69.58 11.38 -17.94
N VAL A 62 69.88 11.18 -16.64
CA VAL A 62 69.22 11.85 -15.51
C VAL A 62 70.25 12.69 -14.75
N VAL A 63 69.94 13.96 -14.50
CA VAL A 63 70.82 14.85 -13.74
C VAL A 63 70.73 14.53 -12.25
N LEU A 64 71.86 14.31 -11.58
CA LEU A 64 71.89 13.91 -10.17
C LEU A 64 72.02 15.09 -9.19
N ASP A 65 72.67 16.18 -9.61
CA ASP A 65 73.08 17.28 -8.74
C ASP A 65 72.65 18.66 -9.26
N GLY A 66 72.42 19.61 -8.33
CA GLY A 66 72.07 21.01 -8.61
C GLY A 66 70.56 21.27 -8.80
N ASP A 67 70.21 22.49 -9.24
CA ASP A 67 68.81 22.93 -9.37
C ASP A 67 67.98 22.12 -10.41
N LYS A 68 68.66 21.32 -11.24
CA LYS A 68 68.06 20.44 -12.24
C LYS A 68 68.07 18.96 -11.84
N ALA A 69 68.41 18.64 -10.59
CA ALA A 69 68.40 17.26 -10.12
C ALA A 69 67.03 16.61 -10.35
N GLY A 70 67.04 15.38 -10.88
CA GLY A 70 65.84 14.59 -11.19
C GLY A 70 65.20 14.89 -12.54
N LEU A 71 65.73 15.84 -13.32
CA LEU A 71 65.34 16.02 -14.72
C LEU A 71 66.02 14.96 -15.60
N TRP A 72 65.26 14.32 -16.48
CA TRP A 72 65.78 13.31 -17.40
C TRP A 72 65.53 13.63 -18.86
N THR A 73 66.35 13.07 -19.75
CA THR A 73 66.21 13.21 -21.20
C THR A 73 66.74 11.96 -21.89
N ASP A 74 65.98 11.41 -22.82
CA ASP A 74 66.41 10.36 -23.74
C ASP A 74 66.78 10.95 -25.10
N ARG A 75 68.06 10.84 -25.48
CA ARG A 75 68.58 11.37 -26.74
C ARG A 75 68.14 10.57 -27.96
N ALA A 76 67.67 9.33 -27.78
CA ALA A 76 67.22 8.48 -28.88
C ALA A 76 65.78 8.82 -29.30
N THR A 77 64.90 9.12 -28.34
CA THR A 77 63.47 9.43 -28.62
C THR A 77 63.15 10.92 -28.59
N GLY A 78 63.96 11.72 -27.89
CA GLY A 78 63.72 13.15 -27.64
C GLY A 78 62.80 13.42 -26.45
N ASP A 79 62.39 12.38 -25.71
CA ASP A 79 61.52 12.51 -24.53
C ASP A 79 62.30 12.97 -23.30
N GLY A 80 61.61 13.66 -22.38
CA GLY A 80 62.18 14.10 -21.12
C GLY A 80 61.14 14.71 -20.20
N GLY A 81 61.48 14.83 -18.92
CA GLY A 81 60.55 15.31 -17.89
C GLY A 81 61.17 15.32 -16.50
N ASP A 82 60.33 15.51 -15.49
CA ASP A 82 60.75 15.44 -14.09
C ASP A 82 60.78 13.99 -13.56
N ILE A 83 61.12 13.82 -12.29
CA ILE A 83 61.24 12.51 -11.68
C ILE A 83 59.91 11.73 -11.62
N PHE A 84 58.75 12.41 -11.56
CA PHE A 84 57.45 11.74 -11.65
C PHE A 84 57.15 11.32 -13.07
N ASP A 85 57.53 12.13 -14.07
CA ASP A 85 57.42 11.74 -15.48
C ASP A 85 58.28 10.50 -15.77
N LEU A 86 59.47 10.39 -15.17
CA LEU A 86 60.34 9.22 -15.31
C LEU A 86 59.71 7.96 -14.68
N ILE A 87 59.17 8.07 -13.46
CA ILE A 87 58.49 6.96 -12.78
C ILE A 87 57.24 6.54 -13.54
N ALA A 88 56.49 7.51 -14.07
CA ALA A 88 55.32 7.24 -14.88
C ALA A 88 55.69 6.52 -16.19
N ALA A 89 56.72 6.99 -16.90
CA ALA A 89 57.20 6.37 -18.13
C ALA A 89 57.67 4.92 -17.89
N TRP A 90 58.43 4.67 -16.83
CA TRP A 90 58.84 3.32 -16.43
C TRP A 90 57.65 2.41 -16.10
N ALA A 91 56.64 2.93 -15.41
CA ALA A 91 55.43 2.18 -15.06
C ALA A 91 54.40 2.07 -16.19
N GLY A 92 54.64 2.67 -17.37
CA GLY A 92 53.69 2.70 -18.48
C GLY A 92 52.45 3.58 -18.23
N LEU A 93 52.57 4.59 -17.36
CA LEU A 93 51.50 5.51 -16.94
C LEU A 93 51.69 6.92 -17.51
N ARG A 94 50.62 7.74 -17.49
CA ARG A 94 50.70 9.18 -17.81
C ARG A 94 50.40 10.02 -16.58
N VAL A 95 51.29 10.96 -16.23
CA VAL A 95 51.15 11.84 -15.07
C VAL A 95 49.83 12.63 -15.09
N SER A 96 49.38 13.08 -16.27
CA SER A 96 48.14 13.88 -16.40
C SER A 96 46.85 13.12 -16.09
N THR A 97 46.83 11.78 -16.25
CA THR A 97 45.63 10.96 -16.08
C THR A 97 45.69 10.02 -14.89
N ASP A 98 46.89 9.57 -14.50
CA ASP A 98 47.10 8.48 -13.55
C ASP A 98 47.97 8.89 -12.34
N PHE A 99 47.98 10.18 -11.98
CA PHE A 99 48.90 10.74 -10.98
C PHE A 99 48.88 10.00 -9.63
N SER A 100 47.71 9.56 -9.14
CA SER A 100 47.61 8.83 -7.88
C SER A 100 48.40 7.52 -7.90
N ARG A 101 48.42 6.79 -9.03
CA ARG A 101 49.20 5.57 -9.20
C ARG A 101 50.69 5.85 -9.34
N VAL A 102 51.05 6.95 -9.99
CA VAL A 102 52.45 7.43 -10.05
C VAL A 102 52.97 7.73 -8.64
N LEU A 103 52.14 8.33 -7.78
CA LEU A 103 52.46 8.61 -6.39
C LEU A 103 52.67 7.33 -5.55
N GLU A 104 51.88 6.28 -5.81
CA GLU A 104 52.05 4.98 -5.17
C GLU A 104 53.41 4.35 -5.50
N HIS A 105 53.83 4.37 -6.78
CA HIS A 105 55.15 3.89 -7.19
C HIS A 105 56.28 4.72 -6.58
N ALA A 106 56.14 6.05 -6.52
CA ALA A 106 57.10 6.94 -5.89
C ALA A 106 57.30 6.63 -4.40
N LEU A 107 56.21 6.41 -3.64
CA LEU A 107 56.28 6.09 -2.22
C LEU A 107 56.90 4.71 -1.96
N GLN A 108 56.64 3.73 -2.84
CA GLN A 108 57.29 2.42 -2.79
C GLN A 108 58.80 2.52 -2.99
N LEU A 109 59.26 3.31 -3.97
CA LEU A 109 60.68 3.54 -4.24
C LEU A 109 61.41 4.23 -3.08
N LEU A 110 60.70 5.05 -2.29
CA LEU A 110 61.24 5.67 -1.08
C LEU A 110 61.32 4.71 0.13
N GLY A 111 60.85 3.47 -0.02
CA GLY A 111 60.81 2.47 1.05
C GLY A 111 59.80 2.80 2.16
N GLN A 112 58.82 3.68 1.88
CA GLN A 112 57.76 4.01 2.81
C GLN A 112 56.59 3.05 2.62
N ALA A 113 56.67 1.88 3.26
CA ALA A 113 55.47 1.09 3.52
C ALA A 113 54.50 1.94 4.34
N ARG A 114 53.21 1.93 3.97
CA ARG A 114 52.14 2.72 4.62
C ARG A 114 52.36 2.70 6.13
N ALA A 115 52.68 3.86 6.71
CA ALA A 115 52.53 4.01 8.15
C ALA A 115 51.04 3.79 8.42
N GLN A 116 50.67 2.63 8.96
CA GLN A 116 49.39 2.50 9.63
C GLN A 116 49.32 3.69 10.59
N PRO A 117 48.24 4.48 10.58
CA PRO A 117 48.18 5.62 11.47
C PRO A 117 48.37 5.08 12.87
N VAL A 118 49.50 5.42 13.48
CA VAL A 118 49.71 5.24 14.91
C VAL A 118 48.50 5.91 15.53
N ARG A 119 47.61 5.11 16.12
CA ARG A 119 46.49 5.61 16.91
C ARG A 119 47.14 6.58 17.90
N ARG A 120 47.02 7.88 17.62
CA ARG A 120 47.26 8.90 18.64
C ARG A 120 46.47 8.42 19.83
N LYS A 121 47.13 8.24 20.99
CA LYS A 121 46.41 8.06 22.25
C LYS A 121 45.30 9.08 22.23
N ARG A 122 44.06 8.59 22.13
CA ARG A 122 42.86 9.41 22.20
C ARG A 122 43.05 10.14 23.52
N LYS A 123 43.32 11.45 23.49
CA LYS A 123 42.96 12.26 24.64
C LYS A 123 41.50 11.90 24.85
N ASP A 124 41.16 11.39 26.03
CA ASP A 124 39.76 11.13 26.36
C ASP A 124 38.98 12.35 25.87
N PRO A 125 38.00 12.14 24.96
CA PRO A 125 37.29 13.27 24.40
C PRO A 125 36.75 14.05 25.59
N PRO A 126 36.90 15.39 25.64
CA PRO A 126 36.22 16.15 26.67
C PRO A 126 34.74 15.80 26.53
N THR A 127 34.24 14.99 27.47
CA THR A 127 32.84 14.64 27.56
C THR A 127 32.10 15.96 27.64
N ASP A 128 31.10 16.13 26.77
CA ASP A 128 30.04 17.10 27.04
C ASP A 128 29.61 16.89 28.50
N ASP A 129 29.22 17.94 29.21
CA ASP A 129 28.77 17.84 30.61
C ASP A 129 27.62 16.82 30.78
N LEU A 130 27.01 16.40 29.67
CA LEU A 130 25.94 15.40 29.55
C LEU A 130 26.41 13.95 29.23
N GLY A 131 27.71 13.70 29.05
CA GLY A 131 28.28 12.38 28.71
C GLY A 131 28.40 12.10 27.19
N PRO A 132 28.59 10.83 26.75
CA PRO A 132 28.66 10.48 25.33
C PRO A 132 27.29 10.60 24.66
N ALA A 133 27.27 11.04 23.41
CA ALA A 133 26.03 11.09 22.62
C ALA A 133 25.50 9.66 22.36
N THR A 134 24.19 9.47 22.55
CA THR A 134 23.48 8.21 22.33
C THR A 134 23.02 8.03 20.89
N ALA A 135 22.83 9.12 20.13
CA ALA A 135 22.58 9.11 18.69
C ALA A 135 23.11 10.36 18.00
N LYS A 136 23.33 10.27 16.68
CA LYS A 136 23.82 11.34 15.81
C LYS A 136 23.10 11.31 14.46
N TRP A 137 22.63 12.45 13.98
CA TRP A 137 22.01 12.59 12.65
C TRP A 137 22.66 13.71 11.84
N ASP A 138 23.08 13.39 10.62
CA ASP A 138 23.77 14.31 9.71
C ASP A 138 22.78 14.92 8.71
N TYR A 139 22.65 16.25 8.71
CA TYR A 139 21.80 17.00 7.79
C TYR A 139 22.61 17.38 6.55
N LEU A 140 22.26 16.79 5.41
CA LEU A 140 22.92 17.01 4.12
C LEU A 140 22.05 17.89 3.20
N ASP A 141 22.69 18.67 2.34
CA ASP A 141 22.02 19.32 1.20
C ASP A 141 21.68 18.31 0.10
N ALA A 142 20.93 18.73 -0.92
CA ALA A 142 20.54 17.88 -2.05
C ALA A 142 21.74 17.26 -2.82
N ALA A 143 22.92 17.88 -2.75
CA ALA A 143 24.15 17.38 -3.37
C ALA A 143 24.97 16.46 -2.45
N GLY A 144 24.51 16.22 -1.21
CA GLY A 144 25.16 15.37 -0.22
C GLY A 144 26.20 16.08 0.65
N LYS A 145 26.26 17.41 0.63
CA LYS A 145 27.20 18.19 1.46
C LYS A 145 26.60 18.44 2.85
N LEU A 146 27.43 18.31 3.88
CA LEU A 146 27.03 18.46 5.27
C LEU A 146 26.69 19.93 5.65
N ILE A 147 25.45 20.16 6.08
CA ILE A 147 24.91 21.45 6.54
C ILE A 147 24.99 21.55 8.07
N GLY A 148 24.62 20.48 8.78
CA GLY A 148 24.57 20.46 10.24
C GLY A 148 24.46 19.06 10.80
N VAL A 149 24.60 18.93 12.12
CA VAL A 149 24.53 17.64 12.83
C VAL A 149 23.70 17.82 14.09
N VAL A 150 22.82 16.86 14.39
CA VAL A 150 22.09 16.81 15.67
C VAL A 150 22.62 15.65 16.50
N TYR A 151 23.06 15.97 17.73
CA TYR A 151 23.48 14.98 18.72
C TYR A 151 22.39 14.81 19.78
N ARG A 152 22.10 13.56 20.13
CA ARG A 152 21.20 13.20 21.24
C ARG A 152 22.01 12.69 22.43
N TYR A 153 21.59 13.08 23.62
CA TYR A 153 22.12 12.62 24.90
C TYR A 153 20.97 12.15 25.79
N ASP A 154 21.12 10.99 26.43
CA ASP A 154 20.17 10.45 27.41
C ASP A 154 20.87 10.24 28.78
N PRO A 155 21.23 11.32 29.50
CA PRO A 155 21.94 11.21 30.78
C PRO A 155 21.07 10.57 31.89
N PRO A 156 21.60 9.66 32.73
CA PRO A 156 20.84 9.00 33.79
C PRO A 156 20.20 10.00 34.77
N GLY A 157 18.88 9.91 34.98
CA GLY A 157 18.14 10.78 35.90
C GLY A 157 17.87 12.21 35.40
N ARG A 158 18.28 12.54 34.17
CA ARG A 158 17.93 13.78 33.46
C ARG A 158 17.13 13.42 32.20
N GLY A 159 16.24 14.31 31.75
CA GLY A 159 15.49 14.11 30.51
C GLY A 159 16.39 14.13 29.26
N LYS A 160 15.88 13.59 28.14
CA LYS A 160 16.54 13.61 26.83
C LYS A 160 16.97 15.02 26.43
N ALA A 161 18.19 15.18 25.92
CA ALA A 161 18.73 16.47 25.47
C ALA A 161 19.26 16.38 24.04
N PHE A 162 18.97 17.40 23.22
CA PHE A 162 19.39 17.50 21.83
C PHE A 162 20.32 18.71 21.64
N ARG A 163 21.42 18.52 20.92
CA ARG A 163 22.39 19.57 20.62
C ARG A 163 22.63 19.65 19.11
N PRO A 164 22.06 20.64 18.43
CA PRO A 164 22.36 20.91 17.04
C PRO A 164 23.72 21.59 16.91
N TRP A 165 24.42 21.29 15.83
CA TRP A 165 25.70 21.87 15.46
C TRP A 165 25.67 22.30 13.99
N ASP A 166 26.06 23.54 13.74
CA ASP A 166 26.12 24.15 12.41
C ASP A 166 27.50 23.89 11.78
N ALA A 167 27.51 23.17 10.65
CA ALA A 167 28.75 22.77 9.98
C ALA A 167 29.48 23.93 9.31
N LYS A 168 28.74 24.94 8.85
CA LYS A 168 29.28 26.12 8.19
C LYS A 168 29.87 27.10 9.21
N ARG A 169 29.15 27.33 10.31
CA ARG A 169 29.57 28.26 11.38
C ARG A 169 30.49 27.60 12.41
N ARG A 170 30.58 26.27 12.43
CA ARG A 170 31.30 25.45 13.43
C ARG A 170 30.90 25.81 14.87
N LYS A 171 29.60 25.95 15.11
CA LYS A 171 29.05 26.35 16.42
C LYS A 171 27.96 25.39 16.86
N MET A 172 27.85 25.19 18.17
CA MET A 172 26.75 24.46 18.83
C MET A 172 25.46 25.28 18.82
N ALA A 173 24.95 25.49 17.61
CA ALA A 173 23.73 26.22 17.32
C ALA A 173 23.09 25.59 16.07
N PRO A 174 21.77 25.68 15.90
CA PRO A 174 21.12 25.25 14.67
C PRO A 174 21.57 26.13 13.47
N PRO A 175 21.72 25.54 12.27
CA PRO A 175 21.89 26.31 11.04
C PRO A 175 20.71 27.26 10.80
N GLU A 176 20.96 28.38 10.11
CA GLU A 176 19.94 29.34 9.72
C GLU A 176 19.99 29.60 8.19
N PRO A 177 18.90 29.35 7.46
CA PRO A 177 17.65 28.71 7.91
C PRO A 177 17.87 27.23 8.29
N ARG A 178 16.97 26.66 9.09
CA ARG A 178 17.10 25.27 9.57
C ARG A 178 16.78 24.30 8.42
N PRO A 179 17.69 23.39 8.07
CA PRO A 179 17.46 22.45 6.97
C PRO A 179 16.50 21.33 7.38
N LEU A 180 15.77 20.79 6.40
CA LEU A 180 15.08 19.51 6.55
C LEU A 180 16.06 18.34 6.51
N TYR A 181 15.71 17.26 7.20
CA TYR A 181 16.48 16.02 7.18
C TYR A 181 16.35 15.28 5.84
N ASN A 182 17.36 14.50 5.43
CA ASN A 182 17.29 13.62 4.25
C ASN A 182 17.06 14.31 2.87
N GLN A 183 17.55 15.54 2.67
CA GLN A 183 17.34 16.27 1.40
C GLN A 183 17.80 15.55 0.12
N PRO A 184 18.90 14.75 0.11
CA PRO A 184 19.29 13.98 -1.08
C PRO A 184 18.19 13.05 -1.60
N ALA A 185 17.41 12.42 -0.71
CA ALA A 185 16.29 11.57 -1.10
C ALA A 185 15.06 12.39 -1.50
N LEU A 186 14.80 13.50 -0.77
CA LEU A 186 13.70 14.43 -1.10
C LEU A 186 13.80 14.95 -2.52
N ALA A 187 15.00 15.27 -3.00
CA ALA A 187 15.23 15.80 -4.34
C ALA A 187 14.73 14.87 -5.46
N LYS A 188 14.66 13.55 -5.22
CA LYS A 188 14.29 12.53 -6.21
C LYS A 188 12.86 11.99 -6.03
N ALA A 189 12.14 12.44 -5.00
CA ALA A 189 10.85 11.88 -4.62
C ALA A 189 9.70 12.85 -4.89
N ASP A 190 8.59 12.31 -5.40
CA ASP A 190 7.33 13.06 -5.59
C ASP A 190 6.44 12.99 -4.33
N HIS A 191 6.60 11.94 -3.54
CA HIS A 191 5.87 11.71 -2.28
C HIS A 191 6.83 11.69 -1.10
N VAL A 192 6.48 12.41 -0.03
CA VAL A 192 7.33 12.57 1.16
C VAL A 192 6.50 12.39 2.42
N VAL A 193 7.04 11.65 3.39
CA VAL A 193 6.45 11.55 4.74
C VAL A 193 7.18 12.49 5.70
N LEU A 194 6.45 13.39 6.36
CA LEU A 194 6.98 14.23 7.44
C LEU A 194 6.62 13.63 8.78
N VAL A 195 7.62 13.41 9.64
CA VAL A 195 7.44 12.96 11.02
C VAL A 195 8.07 13.93 12.02
N GLU A 196 7.71 13.81 13.28
CA GLU A 196 8.12 14.74 14.33
C GLU A 196 9.56 14.60 14.80
N GLY A 197 10.27 13.51 14.53
CA GLY A 197 11.61 13.32 15.11
C GLY A 197 12.58 12.63 14.17
N GLU A 198 13.88 12.88 14.37
CA GLU A 198 14.95 12.27 13.58
C GLU A 198 14.99 10.75 13.75
N LYS A 199 14.65 10.24 14.95
CA LYS A 199 14.53 8.80 15.21
C LYS A 199 13.43 8.17 14.34
N CYS A 200 12.25 8.77 14.29
CA CYS A 200 11.11 8.29 13.52
C CYS A 200 11.39 8.39 12.01
N ALA A 201 12.03 9.49 11.59
CA ALA A 201 12.39 9.70 10.19
C ALA A 201 13.40 8.64 9.75
N GLN A 202 14.44 8.39 10.55
CA GLN A 202 15.43 7.36 10.26
C GLN A 202 14.79 5.97 10.18
N ALA A 203 13.88 5.63 11.09
CA ALA A 203 13.21 4.34 11.06
C ALA A 203 12.41 4.11 9.75
N LEU A 204 11.68 5.14 9.29
CA LEU A 204 10.98 5.10 8.00
C LEU A 204 11.94 5.02 6.80
N ILE A 205 13.05 5.75 6.84
CA ILE A 205 14.10 5.72 5.81
C ILE A 205 14.70 4.32 5.69
N ASP A 206 15.01 3.68 6.83
CA ASP A 206 15.54 2.31 6.88
C ASP A 206 14.51 1.29 6.35
N ALA A 207 13.21 1.59 6.46
CA ALA A 207 12.12 0.83 5.87
C ALA A 207 11.88 1.12 4.36
N GLY A 208 12.70 1.97 3.73
CA GLY A 208 12.61 2.32 2.32
C GLY A 208 11.58 3.41 1.98
N ILE A 209 11.05 4.11 2.99
CA ILE A 209 10.09 5.20 2.83
C ILE A 209 10.85 6.53 2.81
N VAL A 210 10.57 7.39 1.83
CA VAL A 210 11.18 8.73 1.78
C VAL A 210 10.55 9.61 2.87
N ALA A 211 11.22 9.66 4.03
CA ALA A 211 10.79 10.45 5.18
C ALA A 211 11.77 11.59 5.50
N THR A 212 11.25 12.63 6.16
CA THR A 212 11.99 13.79 6.65
C THR A 212 11.42 14.29 7.97
N THR A 213 12.15 15.20 8.62
CA THR A 213 11.74 15.90 9.82
C THR A 213 12.40 17.29 9.88
N ALA A 214 11.84 18.18 10.69
CA ALA A 214 12.42 19.49 10.99
C ALA A 214 13.31 19.42 12.23
N MET A 215 14.36 20.23 12.25
CA MET A 215 15.34 20.21 13.34
C MET A 215 14.72 20.73 14.65
N HIS A 216 14.81 19.92 15.73
CA HIS A 216 14.12 20.04 17.05
C HIS A 216 12.72 19.43 17.13
N GLY A 217 12.29 18.75 16.07
CA GLY A 217 11.08 17.95 16.08
C GLY A 217 9.78 18.70 16.37
N ALA A 218 8.93 18.20 17.28
CA ALA A 218 7.66 18.85 17.66
C ALA A 218 7.80 20.32 18.12
N ASN A 219 8.97 20.69 18.64
CA ASN A 219 9.29 22.06 19.06
C ASN A 219 10.04 22.85 17.97
N ALA A 220 10.06 22.37 16.74
CA ALA A 220 10.72 23.06 15.65
C ALA A 220 9.95 24.38 15.35
N PRO A 221 10.65 25.53 15.38
CA PRO A 221 10.10 26.80 14.91
C PRO A 221 9.89 26.71 13.41
N VAL A 222 8.62 26.57 13.04
CA VAL A 222 8.16 26.41 11.65
C VAL A 222 8.63 27.60 10.81
N GLU A 223 8.64 28.80 11.37
CA GLU A 223 9.07 30.05 10.73
C GLU A 223 10.58 30.17 10.48
N LYS A 224 11.40 29.33 11.13
CA LYS A 224 12.88 29.31 10.94
C LYS A 224 13.35 28.12 10.12
N THR A 225 12.42 27.26 9.69
CA THR A 225 12.70 26.04 8.93
C THR A 225 12.56 26.33 7.44
N ASP A 226 13.52 25.86 6.65
CA ASP A 226 13.46 25.95 5.19
C ASP A 226 12.60 24.81 4.63
N TRP A 227 11.36 25.14 4.26
CA TRP A 227 10.40 24.20 3.69
C TRP A 227 10.47 24.11 2.16
N SER A 228 11.29 24.93 1.50
CA SER A 228 11.43 24.94 0.04
C SER A 228 11.82 23.59 -0.59
N PRO A 229 12.53 22.66 0.08
CA PRO A 229 12.78 21.33 -0.48
C PRO A 229 11.53 20.47 -0.71
N LEU A 230 10.38 20.86 -0.15
CA LEU A 230 9.10 20.17 -0.33
C LEU A 230 8.22 20.78 -1.44
N ALA A 231 8.69 21.84 -2.09
CA ALA A 231 7.99 22.45 -3.22
C ALA A 231 7.77 21.43 -4.36
N GLY A 232 6.56 21.40 -4.92
CA GLY A 232 6.20 20.49 -6.00
C GLY A 232 5.95 19.04 -5.56
N LYS A 233 5.89 18.74 -4.25
CA LYS A 233 5.73 17.37 -3.73
C LYS A 233 4.39 17.15 -3.03
N ALA A 234 3.94 15.91 -2.97
CA ALA A 234 2.83 15.49 -2.13
C ALA A 234 3.35 15.06 -0.75
N VAL A 235 2.95 15.75 0.31
CA VAL A 235 3.48 15.55 1.67
C VAL A 235 2.42 14.94 2.58
N LEU A 236 2.76 13.84 3.25
CA LEU A 236 1.93 13.21 4.27
C LEU A 236 2.59 13.39 5.64
N ILE A 237 1.93 14.10 6.54
CA ILE A 237 2.40 14.33 7.91
C ILE A 237 1.89 13.20 8.80
N TRP A 238 2.79 12.51 9.50
CA TRP A 238 2.44 11.54 10.52
C TRP A 238 2.83 12.11 11.89
N PRO A 239 1.85 12.60 12.68
CA PRO A 239 2.08 13.10 14.02
C PRO A 239 2.16 11.98 15.06
N ASP A 240 2.88 12.24 16.14
CA ASP A 240 2.82 11.45 17.36
C ASP A 240 1.40 11.52 17.92
N ARG A 241 0.92 10.44 18.55
CA ARG A 241 -0.45 10.40 19.11
C ARG A 241 -0.54 11.17 20.43
N ASP A 242 -0.29 12.47 20.40
CA ASP A 242 -0.44 13.37 21.53
C ASP A 242 -0.85 14.79 21.09
N LYS A 243 -1.21 15.64 22.04
CA LYS A 243 -1.67 17.00 21.75
C LYS A 243 -0.58 17.87 21.07
N PRO A 244 0.68 17.90 21.55
CA PRO A 244 1.76 18.65 20.88
C PRO A 244 1.98 18.24 19.42
N GLY A 245 1.89 16.95 19.12
CA GLY A 245 2.08 16.44 17.77
C GLY A 245 1.00 16.89 16.80
N TRP A 246 -0.25 16.92 17.26
CA TRP A 246 -1.35 17.51 16.49
C TRP A 246 -1.15 19.01 16.19
N GLU A 247 -0.71 19.79 17.19
CA GLU A 247 -0.45 21.22 17.02
C GLU A 247 0.70 21.47 16.04
N TYR A 248 1.77 20.68 16.13
CA TYR A 248 2.90 20.73 15.22
C TYR A 248 2.50 20.38 13.78
N ALA A 249 1.76 19.28 13.57
CA ALA A 249 1.26 18.88 12.26
C ALA A 249 0.39 19.97 11.62
N GLY A 250 -0.44 20.64 12.44
CA GLY A 250 -1.20 21.81 12.03
C GLY A 250 -0.31 22.93 11.48
N HIS A 251 0.67 23.40 12.25
CA HIS A 251 1.56 24.49 11.83
C HIS A 251 2.49 24.11 10.66
N ALA A 252 3.09 22.92 10.69
CA ALA A 252 3.95 22.42 9.63
C ALA A 252 3.18 22.31 8.31
N SER A 253 1.93 21.82 8.34
CA SER A 253 1.11 21.72 7.13
C SER A 253 0.94 23.05 6.40
N GLN A 254 0.80 24.15 7.16
CA GLN A 254 0.64 25.48 6.59
C GLN A 254 1.91 25.96 5.91
N ALA A 255 3.07 25.80 6.57
CA ALA A 255 4.34 26.23 5.99
C ALA A 255 4.73 25.41 4.75
N ILE A 256 4.41 24.12 4.72
CA ILE A 256 4.66 23.24 3.58
C ILE A 256 3.78 23.64 2.38
N LEU A 257 2.50 23.92 2.63
CA LEU A 257 1.60 24.42 1.59
C LEU A 257 2.04 25.80 1.07
N GLN A 258 2.48 26.71 1.95
CA GLN A 258 3.04 28.02 1.56
C GLN A 258 4.31 27.89 0.74
N ALA A 259 5.14 26.87 1.00
CA ALA A 259 6.35 26.59 0.25
C ALA A 259 6.08 26.00 -1.16
N GLY A 260 4.82 25.72 -1.52
CA GLY A 260 4.43 25.26 -2.85
C GLY A 260 4.33 23.75 -3.01
N ALA A 261 4.07 23.00 -1.94
CA ALA A 261 3.72 21.58 -2.04
C ALA A 261 2.42 21.37 -2.85
N VAL A 262 2.34 20.28 -3.62
CA VAL A 262 1.17 19.94 -4.45
C VAL A 262 -0.04 19.59 -3.60
N SER A 263 0.19 18.90 -2.49
CA SER A 263 -0.85 18.51 -1.54
C SER A 263 -0.24 18.21 -0.18
N VAL A 264 -0.97 18.52 0.90
CA VAL A 264 -0.57 18.12 2.26
C VAL A 264 -1.74 17.40 2.93
N ALA A 265 -1.47 16.29 3.60
CA ALA A 265 -2.45 15.60 4.44
C ALA A 265 -1.82 15.19 5.78
N VAL A 266 -2.61 15.15 6.84
CA VAL A 266 -2.21 14.65 8.17
C VAL A 266 -2.83 13.29 8.39
N LEU A 267 -2.00 12.27 8.59
CA LEU A 267 -2.42 10.91 8.89
C LEU A 267 -2.97 10.84 10.33
N LEU A 268 -4.10 10.18 10.53
CA LEU A 268 -4.77 10.05 11.84
C LEU A 268 -4.32 8.78 12.53
N PRO A 269 -3.47 8.82 13.59
CA PRO A 269 -3.02 7.64 14.32
C PRO A 269 -4.20 6.71 14.69
N PRO A 270 -4.07 5.37 14.57
CA PRO A 270 -5.18 4.46 14.81
C PRO A 270 -5.73 4.60 16.23
N GLU A 271 -7.06 4.63 16.40
CA GLU A 271 -7.74 4.90 17.69
C GLU A 271 -7.44 3.87 18.79
N ASP A 272 -7.06 2.66 18.42
CA ASP A 272 -6.74 1.54 19.32
C ASP A 272 -5.33 1.59 19.92
N LYS A 273 -4.47 2.52 19.46
CA LYS A 273 -3.08 2.66 19.92
C LYS A 273 -2.93 3.48 21.23
N PRO A 274 -1.81 3.36 21.97
CA PRO A 274 -1.59 4.15 23.18
C PRO A 274 -1.29 5.62 22.87
N GLU A 275 -1.46 6.50 23.88
CA GLU A 275 -1.01 7.90 23.81
C GLU A 275 0.51 7.96 23.64
N GLY A 276 0.98 8.86 22.76
CA GLY A 276 2.40 9.01 22.39
C GLY A 276 2.91 8.01 21.34
N TRP A 277 2.04 7.17 20.76
CA TRP A 277 2.43 6.22 19.71
C TRP A 277 2.91 6.94 18.45
N ASP A 278 4.09 6.56 17.96
CA ASP A 278 4.77 7.19 16.82
C ASP A 278 5.09 6.21 15.66
N ALA A 279 5.70 6.72 14.59
CA ALA A 279 6.09 5.90 13.43
C ALA A 279 7.21 4.89 13.74
N ALA A 280 8.06 5.15 14.74
CA ALA A 280 9.10 4.20 15.15
C ALA A 280 8.50 3.03 15.95
N ASP A 281 7.51 3.30 16.81
CA ASP A 281 6.75 2.27 17.53
C ASP A 281 6.00 1.36 16.57
N ALA A 282 5.38 1.94 15.52
CA ALA A 282 4.73 1.18 14.46
C ALA A 282 5.67 0.14 13.82
N LEU A 283 6.89 0.54 13.46
CA LEU A 283 7.88 -0.38 12.89
C LEU A 283 8.37 -1.42 13.91
N ALA A 284 8.58 -1.02 15.16
CA ALA A 284 9.04 -1.92 16.22
C ALA A 284 8.02 -3.02 16.52
N GLU A 285 6.72 -2.71 16.45
CA GLU A 285 5.62 -3.66 16.63
C GLU A 285 5.36 -4.55 15.39
N GLY A 286 6.02 -4.30 14.26
CA GLY A 286 5.76 -5.01 13.00
C GLY A 286 4.46 -4.57 12.31
N PHE A 287 3.96 -3.38 12.61
CA PHE A 287 2.78 -2.81 11.97
C PHE A 287 3.00 -2.58 10.46
N ASP A 288 1.96 -2.75 9.64
CA ASP A 288 2.04 -2.46 8.20
C ASP A 288 2.03 -0.94 7.93
N VAL A 289 3.17 -0.32 8.20
CA VAL A 289 3.42 1.11 7.98
C VAL A 289 3.18 1.50 6.53
N SER A 290 3.61 0.68 5.58
CA SER A 290 3.41 0.97 4.16
C SER A 290 1.93 0.96 3.78
N GLY A 291 1.13 0.05 4.36
CA GLY A 291 -0.32 -0.04 4.12
C GLY A 291 -1.04 1.11 4.72
N TYR A 292 -0.66 1.44 5.94
CA TYR A 292 -1.24 2.52 6.67
C TYR A 292 -0.94 3.90 6.05
N LEU A 293 0.27 4.15 5.54
CA LEU A 293 0.56 5.36 4.74
C LEU A 293 -0.31 5.43 3.47
N ALA A 294 -0.63 4.28 2.88
CA ALA A 294 -1.38 4.18 1.64
C ALA A 294 -2.89 4.39 1.82
N VAL A 295 -3.53 3.91 2.90
CA VAL A 295 -5.00 3.99 3.10
C VAL A 295 -5.46 4.60 4.39
N GLY A 296 -4.54 4.85 5.33
CA GLY A 296 -4.85 5.35 6.66
C GLY A 296 -5.74 6.58 6.58
N ALA A 297 -6.67 6.65 7.53
CA ALA A 297 -7.56 7.78 7.65
C ALA A 297 -6.69 9.04 7.78
N ARG A 298 -6.96 10.03 6.94
CA ARG A 298 -6.12 11.23 6.86
C ARG A 298 -6.97 12.44 6.58
N VAL A 299 -6.53 13.56 7.12
CA VAL A 299 -7.16 14.86 6.97
C VAL A 299 -6.38 15.62 5.90
N PRO A 300 -6.95 15.87 4.71
CA PRO A 300 -6.31 16.77 3.75
C PRO A 300 -6.24 18.16 4.38
N MET A 301 -5.05 18.76 4.33
CA MET A 301 -4.82 20.11 4.83
C MET A 301 -4.97 21.07 3.67
N THR A 302 -5.78 22.10 3.86
CA THR A 302 -5.79 23.25 2.98
C THR A 302 -5.06 24.39 3.65
N LEU A 303 -4.58 25.33 2.84
CA LEU A 303 -3.89 26.51 3.31
C LEU A 303 -4.89 27.33 4.15
N VAL A 304 -4.75 27.28 5.47
CA VAL A 304 -5.45 28.13 6.44
C VAL A 304 -4.76 29.47 6.41
N THR A 305 -5.12 30.27 5.42
CA THR A 305 -4.79 31.68 5.40
C THR A 305 -5.73 32.42 6.35
N ASP A 306 -5.33 32.62 7.61
CA ASP A 306 -5.79 33.81 8.37
C ASP A 306 -5.21 35.10 7.74
N ALA A 307 -4.16 34.97 6.93
CA ALA A 307 -3.63 36.00 6.04
C ALA A 307 -3.73 35.54 4.57
N SER A 308 -4.66 36.15 3.85
CA SER A 308 -4.98 36.00 2.41
C SER A 308 -5.90 34.84 2.01
N LEU A 309 -7.17 34.90 2.42
CA LEU A 309 -8.20 34.74 1.38
C LEU A 309 -7.79 35.70 0.24
N PRO A 310 -7.78 35.25 -1.04
CA PRO A 310 -7.42 36.13 -2.14
C PRO A 310 -8.11 37.48 -1.96
N ALA A 311 -7.38 38.60 -2.07
CA ALA A 311 -7.95 39.92 -1.78
C ALA A 311 -9.23 40.17 -2.61
N ASP A 312 -9.25 39.56 -3.80
CA ASP A 312 -10.29 39.51 -4.81
C ASP A 312 -11.42 38.47 -4.55
N LEU A 313 -11.33 37.63 -3.52
CA LEU A 313 -12.34 36.59 -3.27
C LEU A 313 -13.73 37.18 -3.02
N LEU A 314 -13.75 38.33 -2.34
CA LEU A 314 -14.95 39.10 -2.03
C LEU A 314 -15.17 40.23 -3.04
N ASP A 315 -14.39 40.28 -4.11
CA ASP A 315 -14.57 41.26 -5.17
C ASP A 315 -15.58 40.70 -6.18
N ASP A 316 -16.42 41.57 -6.73
CA ASP A 316 -17.54 41.21 -7.62
C ASP A 316 -18.54 40.20 -7.02
N VAL A 317 -18.68 40.18 -5.68
CA VAL A 317 -19.75 39.49 -4.94
C VAL A 317 -20.36 40.41 -3.89
N ASP A 318 -21.67 40.27 -3.66
CA ASP A 318 -22.37 40.99 -2.59
C ASP A 318 -22.09 40.36 -1.22
N TRP A 319 -20.92 40.66 -0.66
CA TRP A 319 -20.43 40.12 0.62
C TRP A 319 -21.27 40.54 1.84
N GLU A 320 -22.22 41.46 1.69
CA GLU A 320 -23.16 41.84 2.76
C GLU A 320 -24.31 40.83 2.92
N THR A 321 -24.49 39.94 1.94
CA THR A 321 -25.55 38.93 1.90
C THR A 321 -25.02 37.52 2.12
N GLU A 322 -25.86 36.65 2.68
CA GLU A 322 -25.52 35.23 2.84
C GLU A 322 -25.30 34.53 1.50
N ASP A 323 -26.01 34.96 0.45
CA ASP A 323 -25.90 34.43 -0.91
C ASP A 323 -24.58 34.84 -1.59
N GLY A 324 -24.17 36.10 -1.46
CA GLY A 324 -22.87 36.55 -1.98
C GLY A 324 -21.69 35.89 -1.26
N LEU A 325 -21.79 35.65 0.05
CA LEU A 325 -20.80 34.86 0.79
C LEU A 325 -20.77 33.39 0.36
N ALA A 326 -21.93 32.79 0.06
CA ALA A 326 -22.00 31.44 -0.51
C ALA A 326 -21.44 31.38 -1.93
N THR A 327 -21.60 32.44 -2.72
CA THR A 327 -20.97 32.58 -4.04
C THR A 327 -19.46 32.66 -3.90
N ALA A 328 -18.93 33.42 -2.94
CA ALA A 328 -17.51 33.47 -2.63
C ALA A 328 -16.97 32.08 -2.21
N PHE A 329 -17.73 31.35 -1.37
CA PHE A 329 -17.41 29.98 -1.00
C PHE A 329 -17.30 29.08 -2.22
N THR A 330 -18.31 29.13 -3.09
CA THR A 330 -18.38 28.31 -4.30
C THR A 330 -17.29 28.65 -5.30
N ARG A 331 -16.94 29.93 -5.47
CA ARG A 331 -15.81 30.35 -6.32
C ARG A 331 -14.49 29.75 -5.84
N ARG A 332 -14.26 29.67 -4.52
CA ARG A 332 -13.00 29.18 -3.96
C ARG A 332 -12.91 27.67 -3.83
N TYR A 333 -14.00 27.02 -3.43
CA TYR A 333 -14.03 25.62 -3.00
C TYR A 333 -14.84 24.73 -3.95
N GLY A 334 -15.40 25.31 -5.02
CA GLY A 334 -16.29 24.66 -5.99
C GLY A 334 -15.69 23.47 -6.74
N ASP A 335 -14.37 23.27 -6.73
CA ASP A 335 -13.72 22.12 -7.38
C ASP A 335 -13.30 21.02 -6.40
N ASP A 336 -13.08 21.39 -5.14
CA ASP A 336 -12.56 20.50 -4.07
C ASP A 336 -13.65 19.89 -3.21
N TRP A 337 -14.83 20.50 -3.17
CA TRP A 337 -15.90 20.13 -2.25
C TRP A 337 -17.19 19.76 -2.98
N ARG A 338 -17.79 18.65 -2.60
CA ARG A 338 -19.09 18.18 -3.11
C ARG A 338 -20.00 17.78 -1.97
N TYR A 339 -21.30 17.96 -2.12
CA TYR A 339 -22.31 17.55 -1.14
C TYR A 339 -23.20 16.47 -1.73
N CYS A 340 -23.24 15.30 -1.09
CA CYS A 340 -24.16 14.24 -1.44
C CYS A 340 -25.40 14.31 -0.54
N SER A 341 -26.53 14.72 -1.11
CA SER A 341 -27.78 14.95 -0.37
C SER A 341 -28.32 13.68 0.29
N LEU A 342 -28.28 12.54 -0.41
CA LEU A 342 -28.74 11.25 0.11
C LEU A 342 -27.91 10.79 1.33
N TRP A 343 -26.61 11.08 1.33
CA TRP A 343 -25.72 10.72 2.43
C TRP A 343 -25.74 11.76 3.56
N GLY A 344 -26.23 12.97 3.27
CA GLY A 344 -26.17 14.11 4.17
C GLY A 344 -24.73 14.54 4.50
N LYS A 345 -23.78 14.31 3.58
CA LYS A 345 -22.34 14.50 3.82
C LYS A 345 -21.67 15.32 2.73
N TRP A 346 -20.74 16.17 3.17
CA TRP A 346 -19.75 16.77 2.30
C TRP A 346 -18.60 15.78 2.04
N LEU A 347 -18.04 15.86 0.85
CA LEU A 347 -16.85 15.14 0.43
C LEU A 347 -15.81 16.13 -0.08
N VAL A 348 -14.55 15.85 0.26
CA VAL A 348 -13.39 16.63 -0.14
C VAL A 348 -12.45 15.80 -1.00
N TRP A 349 -11.95 16.38 -2.08
CA TRP A 349 -10.92 15.78 -2.90
C TRP A 349 -9.55 15.80 -2.19
N THR A 350 -8.90 14.64 -2.08
CA THR A 350 -7.59 14.51 -1.40
C THR A 350 -6.39 14.50 -2.34
N GLY A 351 -6.61 14.56 -3.65
CA GLY A 351 -5.59 14.26 -4.66
C GLY A 351 -5.67 12.83 -5.19
N VAL A 352 -6.24 11.90 -4.41
CA VAL A 352 -6.34 10.46 -4.75
C VAL A 352 -7.79 10.00 -4.81
N ARG A 353 -8.61 10.42 -3.85
CA ARG A 353 -10.02 10.03 -3.71
C ARG A 353 -10.84 11.14 -3.06
N TRP A 354 -12.16 10.99 -3.09
CA TRP A 354 -13.08 11.84 -2.35
C TRP A 354 -13.34 11.27 -0.95
N ASN A 355 -12.96 12.02 0.09
CA ASN A 355 -13.15 11.63 1.48
C ASN A 355 -14.37 12.33 2.08
N PRO A 356 -15.21 11.63 2.86
CA PRO A 356 -16.26 12.30 3.62
C PRO A 356 -15.67 13.23 4.68
N ASP A 357 -16.25 14.41 4.84
CA ASP A 357 -15.92 15.34 5.92
C ASP A 357 -16.42 14.77 7.25
N GLN A 358 -15.49 14.50 8.16
CA GLN A 358 -15.78 14.00 9.52
C GLN A 358 -15.54 15.07 10.60
N LEU A 359 -14.90 16.19 10.25
CA LEU A 359 -14.44 17.20 11.19
C LEU A 359 -15.19 18.53 11.07
N LEU A 360 -16.21 18.60 10.22
CA LEU A 360 -16.99 19.81 9.93
C LEU A 360 -16.11 20.92 9.34
N TYR A 361 -15.15 20.54 8.50
CA TYR A 361 -14.21 21.47 7.89
C TYR A 361 -14.92 22.46 6.96
N VAL A 362 -16.02 22.07 6.32
CA VAL A 362 -16.85 23.00 5.53
C VAL A 362 -17.34 24.18 6.36
N THR A 363 -17.79 23.92 7.59
CA THR A 363 -18.23 24.96 8.52
C THR A 363 -17.06 25.88 8.91
N HIS A 364 -15.86 25.32 9.07
CA HIS A 364 -14.64 26.10 9.33
C HIS A 364 -14.27 27.00 8.13
N LEU A 365 -14.36 26.48 6.91
CA LEU A 365 -14.10 27.23 5.68
C LEU A 365 -15.12 28.37 5.48
N ALA A 366 -16.40 28.09 5.70
CA ALA A 366 -17.46 29.11 5.67
C ALA A 366 -17.21 30.20 6.72
N ARG A 367 -16.79 29.81 7.94
CA ARG A 367 -16.39 30.76 8.99
C ARG A 367 -15.24 31.67 8.56
N GLY A 368 -14.26 31.16 7.82
CA GLY A 368 -13.15 31.96 7.29
C GLY A 368 -13.64 33.07 6.36
N ILE A 369 -14.53 32.76 5.43
CA ILE A 369 -15.11 33.73 4.49
C ILE A 369 -15.96 34.78 5.23
N CYS A 370 -16.83 34.34 6.12
CA CYS A 370 -17.64 35.24 6.95
C CYS A 370 -16.78 36.19 7.79
N ARG A 371 -15.68 35.69 8.36
CA ARG A 371 -14.72 36.51 9.11
C ARG A 371 -14.06 37.55 8.21
N ALA A 372 -13.60 37.18 7.02
CA ALA A 372 -13.03 38.16 6.09
C ALA A 372 -14.02 39.23 5.65
N ALA A 373 -15.27 38.87 5.37
CA ALA A 373 -16.32 39.84 5.06
C ALA A 373 -16.59 40.78 6.24
N SER A 374 -16.57 40.25 7.48
CA SER A 374 -16.71 41.06 8.70
C SER A 374 -15.59 42.09 8.90
N LEU A 375 -14.43 41.88 8.27
CA LEU A 375 -13.29 42.81 8.30
C LEU A 375 -13.41 43.90 7.22
N LYS A 376 -14.24 43.73 6.19
CA LYS A 376 -14.52 44.76 5.16
C LYS A 376 -15.46 45.87 5.64
N THR A 377 -16.19 45.67 6.75
CA THR A 377 -17.13 46.66 7.32
C THR A 377 -16.66 47.23 8.66
N GLU A 378 -16.82 48.54 8.83
CA GLU A 378 -16.58 49.26 10.09
C GLU A 378 -17.80 49.26 11.02
N THR A 379 -18.98 48.84 10.53
CA THR A 379 -20.22 48.89 11.30
C THR A 379 -20.30 47.69 12.26
N ALA A 380 -20.26 47.95 13.57
CA ALA A 380 -20.31 46.91 14.61
C ALA A 380 -21.51 45.94 14.47
N ARG A 381 -22.69 46.45 14.07
CA ARG A 381 -23.90 45.64 13.86
C ARG A 381 -23.74 44.65 12.70
N GLN A 382 -23.21 45.10 11.56
CA GLN A 382 -22.97 44.24 10.39
C GLN A 382 -21.84 43.24 10.67
N LYS A 383 -20.76 43.69 11.33
CA LYS A 383 -19.65 42.83 11.75
C LYS A 383 -20.11 41.67 12.63
N SER A 384 -20.95 41.95 13.62
CA SER A 384 -21.56 40.94 14.50
C SER A 384 -22.48 39.98 13.73
N LYS A 385 -23.29 40.49 12.80
CA LYS A 385 -24.15 39.67 11.93
C LYS A 385 -23.33 38.72 11.05
N LEU A 386 -22.34 39.23 10.31
CA LEU A 386 -21.52 38.45 9.38
C LEU A 386 -20.74 37.34 10.09
N ALA A 387 -20.20 37.62 11.28
CA ALA A 387 -19.48 36.63 12.09
C ALA A 387 -20.38 35.70 12.91
N SER A 388 -21.72 35.82 12.80
CA SER A 388 -22.66 35.03 13.59
C SER A 388 -22.70 33.56 13.16
N SER A 389 -23.02 32.67 14.09
CA SER A 389 -23.21 31.24 13.81
C SER A 389 -24.35 30.98 12.82
N SER A 390 -25.41 31.79 12.87
CA SER A 390 -26.54 31.71 11.93
C SER A 390 -26.13 32.02 10.49
N THR A 391 -25.30 33.03 10.28
CA THR A 391 -24.81 33.39 8.94
C THR A 391 -23.86 32.33 8.42
N ILE A 392 -22.93 31.83 9.24
CA ILE A 392 -22.03 30.72 8.85
C ILE A 392 -22.81 29.48 8.42
N ALA A 393 -23.83 29.09 9.20
CA ALA A 393 -24.68 27.96 8.85
C ALA A 393 -25.50 28.19 7.57
N SER A 394 -25.96 29.43 7.34
CA SER A 394 -26.73 29.79 6.15
C SER A 394 -25.87 29.74 4.89
N VAL A 395 -24.61 30.19 4.97
CA VAL A 395 -23.64 30.10 3.87
C VAL A 395 -23.41 28.65 3.43
N GLU A 396 -23.16 27.73 4.38
CA GLU A 396 -23.03 26.30 4.08
C GLU A 396 -24.30 25.72 3.44
N LYS A 397 -25.47 26.09 3.98
CA LYS A 397 -26.78 25.61 3.51
C LYS A 397 -27.12 26.08 2.10
N ILE A 398 -26.70 27.29 1.72
CA ILE A 398 -26.85 27.81 0.35
C ILE A 398 -25.83 27.13 -0.56
N ALA A 399 -24.56 27.06 -0.15
CA ALA A 399 -23.48 26.47 -0.94
C ALA A 399 -23.76 25.00 -1.34
N ARG A 400 -24.31 24.18 -0.44
CA ARG A 400 -24.65 22.77 -0.78
C ARG A 400 -25.76 22.63 -1.83
N SER A 401 -26.52 23.68 -2.11
CA SER A 401 -27.56 23.70 -3.16
C SER A 401 -27.03 24.14 -4.53
N ASP A 402 -25.81 24.68 -4.58
CA ASP A 402 -25.17 25.09 -5.83
C ASP A 402 -24.81 23.85 -6.68
N PRO A 403 -25.11 23.82 -7.99
CA PRO A 403 -24.76 22.71 -8.88
C PRO A 403 -23.28 22.33 -8.92
N LYS A 404 -22.35 23.25 -8.60
CA LYS A 404 -20.93 22.93 -8.49
C LYS A 404 -20.63 22.05 -7.29
N HIS A 405 -21.41 22.15 -6.22
CA HIS A 405 -21.25 21.35 -5.02
C HIS A 405 -22.19 20.14 -5.00
N ALA A 406 -23.43 20.31 -5.43
CA ALA A 406 -24.44 19.26 -5.38
C ALA A 406 -24.02 18.03 -6.20
N ALA A 407 -24.08 16.86 -5.57
CA ALA A 407 -23.82 15.56 -6.18
C ALA A 407 -24.91 14.56 -5.78
N THR A 408 -25.24 13.67 -6.70
CA THR A 408 -26.13 12.54 -6.42
C THR A 408 -25.33 11.34 -5.95
N ALA A 409 -25.99 10.39 -5.28
CA ALA A 409 -25.30 9.22 -4.74
C ALA A 409 -24.76 8.28 -5.84
N ASP A 410 -25.39 8.26 -7.02
CA ASP A 410 -25.07 7.34 -8.11
C ASP A 410 -23.86 7.78 -8.94
N GLU A 411 -23.43 9.04 -8.80
CA GLU A 411 -22.23 9.57 -9.45
C GLU A 411 -20.93 9.07 -8.81
N TRP A 412 -20.99 8.52 -7.59
CA TRP A 412 -19.83 8.09 -6.82
C TRP A 412 -19.51 6.61 -7.07
N ASP A 413 -18.22 6.32 -7.31
CA ASP A 413 -17.72 4.96 -7.62
C ASP A 413 -18.47 4.28 -8.78
N ALA A 414 -18.93 5.08 -9.76
CA ALA A 414 -19.83 4.63 -10.82
C ALA A 414 -19.16 3.70 -11.86
N ASP A 415 -17.87 3.92 -12.18
CA ASP A 415 -17.18 3.06 -13.13
C ASP A 415 -16.78 1.72 -12.48
N VAL A 416 -17.45 0.66 -12.93
CA VAL A 416 -17.20 -0.71 -12.47
C VAL A 416 -15.85 -1.27 -12.93
N TRP A 417 -15.16 -0.60 -13.85
CA TRP A 417 -13.87 -1.01 -14.38
C TRP A 417 -12.70 -0.13 -13.94
N ALA A 418 -12.97 1.00 -13.29
CA ALA A 418 -11.92 1.83 -12.70
C ALA A 418 -11.56 1.31 -11.31
N LEU A 419 -10.28 0.99 -11.09
CA LEU A 419 -9.74 0.61 -9.80
C LEU A 419 -8.80 1.72 -9.31
N ASN A 420 -9.17 2.40 -8.23
CA ASN A 420 -8.35 3.46 -7.67
C ASN A 420 -7.23 2.87 -6.81
N THR A 421 -5.99 3.29 -7.03
CA THR A 421 -4.80 2.85 -6.28
C THR A 421 -3.99 4.06 -5.81
N PRO A 422 -3.14 3.96 -4.78
CA PRO A 422 -2.38 5.12 -4.29
C PRO A 422 -1.50 5.81 -5.35
N GLY A 423 -1.05 5.09 -6.38
CA GLY A 423 -0.24 5.63 -7.48
C GLY A 423 -1.01 5.99 -8.75
N GLY A 424 -2.33 5.87 -8.77
CA GLY A 424 -3.17 6.20 -9.93
C GLY A 424 -4.41 5.32 -10.07
N VAL A 425 -5.22 5.60 -11.09
CA VAL A 425 -6.40 4.79 -11.42
C VAL A 425 -6.02 3.77 -12.49
N VAL A 426 -6.30 2.50 -12.24
CA VAL A 426 -6.12 1.42 -13.21
C VAL A 426 -7.41 1.22 -13.98
N ASP A 427 -7.35 1.26 -15.31
CA ASP A 427 -8.45 0.77 -16.16
C ASP A 427 -8.35 -0.74 -16.27
N LEU A 428 -9.24 -1.47 -15.59
CA LEU A 428 -9.22 -2.94 -15.55
C LEU A 428 -9.50 -3.58 -16.91
N ARG A 429 -10.00 -2.85 -17.92
CA ARG A 429 -10.16 -3.36 -19.28
C ARG A 429 -8.81 -3.53 -19.99
N THR A 430 -7.86 -2.64 -19.69
CA THR A 430 -6.56 -2.58 -20.38
C THR A 430 -5.38 -2.93 -19.46
N GLY A 431 -5.58 -2.86 -18.14
CA GLY A 431 -4.54 -2.96 -17.12
C GLY A 431 -3.64 -1.72 -17.02
N GLN A 432 -3.96 -0.63 -17.72
CA GLN A 432 -3.13 0.57 -17.76
C GLN A 432 -3.42 1.50 -16.57
N LEU A 433 -2.35 2.05 -16.00
CA LEU A 433 -2.39 3.05 -14.94
C LEU A 433 -2.46 4.45 -15.56
N ARG A 434 -3.36 5.29 -15.04
CA ARG A 434 -3.47 6.70 -15.39
C ARG A 434 -3.51 7.58 -14.13
N PRO A 435 -3.19 8.89 -14.24
CA PRO A 435 -3.30 9.82 -13.12
C PRO A 435 -4.72 9.94 -12.57
N HIS A 436 -4.81 10.32 -11.31
CA HIS A 436 -6.08 10.62 -10.64
C HIS A 436 -6.78 11.82 -11.27
N ARG A 437 -8.10 11.74 -11.35
CA ARG A 437 -8.98 12.78 -11.86
C ARG A 437 -10.13 12.98 -10.90
N ARG A 438 -10.44 14.24 -10.58
CA ARG A 438 -11.55 14.61 -9.68
C ARG A 438 -12.88 14.12 -10.26
N GLU A 439 -12.97 14.17 -11.58
CA GLU A 439 -14.15 13.83 -12.38
C GLU A 439 -14.51 12.34 -12.28
N ASP A 440 -13.57 11.47 -11.89
CA ASP A 440 -13.83 10.04 -11.69
C ASP A 440 -14.72 9.75 -10.48
N ARG A 441 -14.84 10.72 -9.54
CA ARG A 441 -15.70 10.63 -8.35
C ARG A 441 -15.54 9.32 -7.57
N MET A 442 -14.29 8.89 -7.40
CA MET A 442 -13.96 7.68 -6.65
C MET A 442 -13.81 8.02 -5.16
N THR A 443 -14.53 7.29 -4.31
CA THR A 443 -14.42 7.41 -2.84
C THR A 443 -13.56 6.32 -2.22
N LYS A 444 -13.29 5.27 -2.99
CA LYS A 444 -12.55 4.07 -2.57
C LYS A 444 -11.14 4.05 -3.13
N VAL A 445 -10.21 3.38 -2.44
CA VAL A 445 -8.83 3.14 -2.91
C VAL A 445 -8.30 1.81 -2.35
N THR A 446 -7.43 1.14 -3.11
CA THR A 446 -6.65 -0.02 -2.66
C THR A 446 -5.50 0.39 -1.73
N THR A 447 -4.86 -0.57 -1.06
CA THR A 447 -3.62 -0.34 -0.29
C THR A 447 -2.34 -0.47 -1.12
N ALA A 448 -2.43 -1.11 -2.27
CA ALA A 448 -1.31 -1.41 -3.14
C ALA A 448 -1.42 -0.64 -4.46
N THR A 449 -0.28 -0.34 -5.09
CA THR A 449 -0.19 0.19 -6.46
C THR A 449 0.46 -0.88 -7.33
N PRO A 450 -0.09 -1.23 -8.50
CA PRO A 450 0.47 -2.31 -9.29
C PRO A 450 1.90 -1.98 -9.75
N ARG A 451 2.83 -2.89 -9.47
CA ARG A 451 4.23 -2.81 -9.92
C ARG A 451 4.69 -4.17 -10.45
N GLY A 452 5.44 -4.15 -11.55
CA GLY A 452 5.91 -5.37 -12.23
C GLY A 452 4.92 -5.92 -13.26
N ARG A 453 5.34 -6.94 -14.01
CA ARG A 453 4.49 -7.77 -14.89
C ARG A 453 4.71 -9.25 -14.61
N ASN A 454 3.73 -10.10 -14.89
CA ASN A 454 3.76 -11.56 -14.79
C ASN A 454 4.20 -12.08 -13.41
N GLY A 455 3.75 -11.43 -12.33
CA GLY A 455 4.15 -11.79 -10.97
C GLY A 455 5.59 -11.39 -10.58
N GLU A 456 6.25 -10.56 -11.41
CA GLU A 456 7.47 -9.85 -10.99
C GLU A 456 7.19 -9.06 -9.71
N GLY A 457 7.95 -9.34 -8.66
CA GLY A 457 7.79 -8.68 -7.37
C GLY A 457 6.87 -9.38 -6.37
N CYS A 458 6.30 -10.55 -6.68
CA CYS A 458 5.58 -11.37 -5.71
C CYS A 458 5.95 -12.87 -5.66
N PRO A 459 7.25 -13.23 -5.54
CA PRO A 459 7.68 -14.63 -5.51
C PRO A 459 7.14 -15.42 -4.30
N ALA A 460 7.03 -14.81 -3.12
CA ALA A 460 6.46 -15.48 -1.95
C ALA A 460 4.95 -15.73 -2.13
N TRP A 461 4.23 -14.81 -2.77
CA TRP A 461 2.83 -15.03 -3.13
C TRP A 461 2.65 -16.18 -4.12
N LEU A 462 3.47 -16.25 -5.18
CA LEU A 462 3.39 -17.35 -6.15
C LEU A 462 3.72 -18.70 -5.52
N ALA A 463 4.71 -18.75 -4.62
CA ALA A 463 5.02 -19.94 -3.84
C ALA A 463 3.83 -20.33 -2.94
N PHE A 464 3.23 -19.36 -2.25
CA PHE A 464 2.03 -19.58 -1.44
C PHE A 464 0.85 -20.13 -2.27
N ILE A 465 0.59 -19.57 -3.45
CA ILE A 465 -0.44 -20.10 -4.37
C ILE A 465 -0.12 -21.53 -4.80
N SER A 466 1.14 -21.84 -5.12
CA SER A 466 1.56 -23.20 -5.45
C SER A 466 1.35 -24.17 -4.28
N ASP A 467 1.65 -23.73 -3.04
CA ASP A 467 1.50 -24.55 -1.84
C ASP A 467 0.03 -24.88 -1.56
N ILE A 468 -0.87 -23.88 -1.57
CA ILE A 468 -2.29 -24.10 -1.28
C ILE A 468 -3.02 -24.91 -2.37
N THR A 469 -2.50 -24.88 -3.60
CA THR A 469 -3.04 -25.65 -4.74
C THR A 469 -2.38 -27.00 -4.93
N GLY A 470 -1.35 -27.33 -4.15
CA GLY A 470 -0.60 -28.58 -4.29
C GLY A 470 0.15 -28.70 -5.62
N GLY A 471 0.54 -27.57 -6.22
CA GLY A 471 1.16 -27.50 -7.53
C GLY A 471 0.19 -27.64 -8.72
N ASN A 472 -1.13 -27.65 -8.47
CA ASN A 472 -2.12 -27.68 -9.54
C ASN A 472 -2.18 -26.33 -10.26
N THR A 473 -1.59 -26.26 -11.46
CA THR A 473 -1.49 -25.05 -12.28
C THR A 473 -2.85 -24.54 -12.74
N ASP A 474 -3.80 -25.42 -13.03
CA ASP A 474 -5.13 -25.05 -13.50
C ASP A 474 -5.94 -24.39 -12.38
N LEU A 475 -5.82 -24.92 -11.16
CA LEU A 475 -6.42 -24.33 -9.97
C LEU A 475 -5.76 -22.99 -9.62
N ALA A 476 -4.44 -22.87 -9.73
CA ALA A 476 -3.72 -21.62 -9.53
C ALA A 476 -4.14 -20.53 -10.52
N ALA A 477 -4.22 -20.86 -11.82
CA ALA A 477 -4.68 -19.94 -12.85
C ALA A 477 -6.17 -19.57 -12.69
N TYR A 478 -6.99 -20.51 -12.21
CA TYR A 478 -8.38 -20.25 -11.85
C TYR A 478 -8.49 -19.27 -10.67
N LEU A 479 -7.73 -19.49 -9.59
CA LEU A 479 -7.66 -18.56 -8.45
C LEU A 479 -7.24 -17.16 -8.89
N GLN A 480 -6.24 -17.05 -9.77
CA GLN A 480 -5.83 -15.76 -10.34
C GLN A 480 -7.00 -15.05 -11.05
N ARG A 481 -7.77 -15.76 -11.88
CA ARG A 481 -8.98 -15.23 -12.53
C ARG A 481 -10.06 -14.82 -11.54
N VAL A 482 -10.29 -15.62 -10.49
CA VAL A 482 -11.24 -15.28 -9.42
C VAL A 482 -10.83 -13.98 -8.73
N VAL A 483 -9.56 -13.84 -8.36
CA VAL A 483 -9.04 -12.62 -7.73
C VAL A 483 -9.16 -11.43 -8.68
N GLY A 484 -8.82 -11.60 -9.95
CA GLY A 484 -8.96 -10.56 -10.96
C GLY A 484 -10.40 -10.11 -11.18
N TYR A 485 -11.33 -11.06 -11.25
CA TYR A 485 -12.77 -10.75 -11.28
C TYR A 485 -13.20 -9.97 -10.03
N CYS A 486 -12.67 -10.34 -8.85
CA CYS A 486 -12.88 -9.62 -7.59
C CYS A 486 -12.48 -8.15 -7.60
N LEU A 487 -11.54 -7.71 -8.46
CA LEU A 487 -11.20 -6.30 -8.61
C LEU A 487 -12.30 -5.47 -9.29
N THR A 488 -13.07 -6.09 -10.19
CA THR A 488 -14.11 -5.40 -10.99
C THR A 488 -15.39 -5.20 -10.20
N GLY A 489 -16.28 -4.31 -10.64
CA GLY A 489 -17.63 -4.16 -10.10
C GLY A 489 -18.67 -5.01 -10.82
N VAL A 490 -18.21 -5.88 -11.72
CA VAL A 490 -19.04 -6.69 -12.61
C VAL A 490 -19.54 -7.93 -11.85
N THR A 491 -20.81 -8.26 -12.05
CA THR A 491 -21.48 -9.41 -11.42
C THR A 491 -22.04 -10.42 -12.44
N SER A 492 -21.59 -10.35 -13.70
CA SER A 492 -22.12 -11.13 -14.84
C SER A 492 -21.99 -12.65 -14.72
N GLU A 493 -21.05 -13.14 -13.91
CA GLU A 493 -20.87 -14.58 -13.68
C GLU A 493 -21.81 -15.13 -12.59
N HIS A 494 -22.53 -14.25 -11.87
CA HIS A 494 -23.38 -14.61 -10.74
C HIS A 494 -22.69 -15.50 -9.67
N ALA A 495 -21.37 -15.38 -9.53
CA ALA A 495 -20.57 -16.33 -8.76
C ALA A 495 -20.57 -16.05 -7.24
N LEU A 496 -20.63 -17.13 -6.47
CA LEU A 496 -20.32 -17.24 -5.04
C LEU A 496 -19.17 -18.23 -4.87
N PHE A 497 -18.06 -17.78 -4.29
CA PHE A 497 -16.88 -18.61 -4.07
C PHE A 497 -16.85 -19.12 -2.63
N PHE A 498 -16.84 -20.43 -2.45
CA PHE A 498 -16.73 -21.06 -1.14
C PHE A 498 -15.44 -21.88 -1.06
N LEU A 499 -14.50 -21.42 -0.25
CA LEU A 499 -13.22 -22.07 0.01
C LEU A 499 -13.41 -23.08 1.14
N TYR A 500 -13.29 -24.39 0.84
CA TYR A 500 -13.49 -25.45 1.83
C TYR A 500 -12.21 -26.25 2.08
N GLY A 501 -12.02 -26.74 3.32
CA GLY A 501 -10.88 -27.60 3.68
C GLY A 501 -10.81 -27.87 5.18
N THR A 502 -9.98 -28.83 5.60
CA THR A 502 -9.92 -29.39 6.96
C THR A 502 -9.21 -28.52 8.01
N GLY A 503 -8.83 -27.29 7.66
CA GLY A 503 -8.15 -26.35 8.55
C GLY A 503 -6.63 -26.36 8.35
N ALA A 504 -5.98 -25.22 8.63
CA ALA A 504 -4.55 -25.00 8.38
C ALA A 504 -4.10 -25.18 6.91
N ASN A 505 -4.97 -24.83 5.96
CA ASN A 505 -4.71 -24.89 4.51
C ASN A 505 -4.43 -23.52 3.87
N GLY A 506 -4.26 -22.45 4.66
CA GLY A 506 -4.02 -21.10 4.13
C GLY A 506 -5.25 -20.30 3.68
N LYS A 507 -6.47 -20.85 3.79
CA LYS A 507 -7.74 -20.16 3.41
C LYS A 507 -7.86 -18.75 3.99
N SER A 508 -7.73 -18.62 5.31
CA SER A 508 -7.85 -17.33 5.99
C SER A 508 -6.75 -16.35 5.59
N VAL A 509 -5.52 -16.85 5.36
CA VAL A 509 -4.40 -16.01 4.89
C VAL A 509 -4.70 -15.47 3.49
N PHE A 510 -5.17 -16.32 2.57
CA PHE A 510 -5.55 -15.91 1.22
C PHE A 510 -6.63 -14.82 1.24
N VAL A 511 -7.73 -15.02 1.98
CA VAL A 511 -8.81 -14.04 2.09
C VAL A 511 -8.33 -12.72 2.71
N ASN A 512 -7.54 -12.80 3.79
CA ASN A 512 -7.07 -11.61 4.50
C ASN A 512 -6.11 -10.78 3.64
N VAL A 513 -5.15 -11.40 2.95
CA VAL A 513 -4.22 -10.69 2.06
C VAL A 513 -4.99 -9.94 0.97
N LEU A 514 -5.95 -10.60 0.33
CA LEU A 514 -6.77 -9.97 -0.71
C LEU A 514 -7.63 -8.83 -0.18
N ALA A 515 -8.28 -9.03 0.97
CA ALA A 515 -9.08 -7.99 1.61
C ALA A 515 -8.22 -6.76 1.96
N THR A 516 -7.02 -6.97 2.51
CA THR A 516 -6.08 -5.87 2.80
C THR A 516 -5.62 -5.17 1.53
N ILE A 517 -5.29 -5.89 0.46
CA ILE A 517 -4.87 -5.29 -0.83
C ILE A 517 -5.99 -4.42 -1.42
N LEU A 518 -7.23 -4.91 -1.38
CA LEU A 518 -8.40 -4.20 -1.91
C LEU A 518 -8.80 -2.96 -1.09
N GLY A 519 -8.33 -2.82 0.15
CA GLY A 519 -8.58 -1.62 0.96
C GLY A 519 -10.08 -1.33 1.10
N ASP A 520 -10.52 -0.12 0.72
CA ASP A 520 -11.94 0.29 0.85
C ASP A 520 -12.90 -0.48 -0.09
N TYR A 521 -12.36 -1.25 -1.04
CA TYR A 521 -13.13 -2.13 -1.91
C TYR A 521 -13.44 -3.48 -1.27
N ALA A 522 -12.82 -3.82 -0.14
CA ALA A 522 -13.14 -5.02 0.62
C ALA A 522 -14.05 -4.70 1.80
N ALA A 523 -15.04 -5.56 2.03
CA ALA A 523 -15.89 -5.52 3.22
C ALA A 523 -16.01 -6.92 3.83
N ASN A 524 -16.21 -6.97 5.15
CA ASN A 524 -16.49 -8.20 5.86
C ASN A 524 -17.98 -8.24 6.22
N ALA A 525 -18.63 -9.37 5.92
CA ALA A 525 -20.01 -9.63 6.31
C ALA A 525 -20.06 -10.87 7.20
N PRO A 526 -20.77 -10.83 8.35
CA PRO A 526 -21.04 -12.02 9.15
C PRO A 526 -21.69 -13.11 8.31
N MET A 527 -21.30 -14.38 8.51
CA MET A 527 -21.85 -15.50 7.74
C MET A 527 -23.38 -15.59 7.89
N ASP A 528 -23.85 -15.22 9.08
CA ASP A 528 -25.23 -14.95 9.40
C ASP A 528 -25.96 -14.22 8.28
N THR A 529 -25.44 -13.14 7.71
CA THR A 529 -26.11 -12.34 6.67
C THR A 529 -26.66 -13.19 5.51
N PHE A 530 -25.97 -14.28 5.17
CA PHE A 530 -26.26 -15.18 4.03
C PHE A 530 -27.05 -16.45 4.41
N MET A 531 -27.32 -16.66 5.70
CA MET A 531 -27.96 -17.87 6.23
C MET A 531 -29.45 -17.68 6.48
N GLU A 532 -30.22 -18.78 6.48
CA GLU A 532 -31.61 -18.77 6.92
C GLU A 532 -31.67 -18.36 8.41
N ALA A 533 -32.38 -17.26 8.69
CA ALA A 533 -32.59 -16.77 10.04
C ALA A 533 -33.95 -17.22 10.59
N ARG A 534 -34.04 -17.45 11.91
CA ARG A 534 -35.31 -17.70 12.61
C ARG A 534 -36.06 -16.40 12.97
N GLY A 535 -35.97 -15.37 12.13
CA GLY A 535 -36.58 -14.05 12.37
C GLY A 535 -36.15 -13.00 11.34
N ASP A 536 -36.83 -11.84 11.36
CA ASP A 536 -36.57 -10.73 10.44
C ASP A 536 -35.32 -9.97 10.85
N ARG A 537 -34.29 -9.97 10.00
CA ARG A 537 -32.99 -9.33 10.29
C ARG A 537 -32.95 -7.90 9.77
N HIS A 538 -32.19 -7.06 10.47
CA HIS A 538 -32.04 -5.66 10.08
C HIS A 538 -31.27 -5.51 8.75
N PRO A 539 -31.80 -4.77 7.76
CA PRO A 539 -31.16 -4.52 6.45
C PRO A 539 -29.85 -3.71 6.50
N THR A 540 -29.39 -3.33 7.70
CA THR A 540 -28.21 -2.49 7.91
C THR A 540 -26.92 -3.15 7.44
N GLU A 541 -26.81 -4.48 7.58
CA GLU A 541 -25.63 -5.23 7.13
C GLU A 541 -25.42 -5.08 5.63
N LEU A 542 -26.50 -5.10 4.84
CA LEU A 542 -26.44 -4.94 3.39
C LEU A 542 -26.13 -3.50 2.97
N ALA A 543 -26.47 -2.50 3.79
CA ALA A 543 -26.16 -1.10 3.48
C ALA A 543 -24.65 -0.83 3.48
N GLY A 544 -23.90 -1.46 4.39
CA GLY A 544 -22.45 -1.34 4.50
C GLY A 544 -21.66 -1.97 3.34
N LEU A 545 -22.28 -2.87 2.58
CA LEU A 545 -21.62 -3.56 1.45
C LEU A 545 -21.61 -2.73 0.17
N ARG A 546 -22.33 -1.60 0.12
CA ARG A 546 -22.44 -0.74 -1.05
C ARG A 546 -21.06 -0.27 -1.55
N GLY A 547 -20.83 -0.44 -2.85
CA GLY A 547 -19.60 -0.05 -3.54
C GLY A 547 -18.40 -0.96 -3.27
N SER A 548 -18.53 -1.98 -2.41
CA SER A 548 -17.50 -3.00 -2.25
C SER A 548 -17.37 -3.83 -3.53
N ARG A 549 -16.20 -4.41 -3.75
CA ARG A 549 -15.88 -5.30 -4.88
C ARG A 549 -15.63 -6.73 -4.40
N LEU A 550 -15.18 -6.90 -3.15
CA LEU A 550 -15.04 -8.18 -2.46
C LEU A 550 -15.77 -8.12 -1.12
N VAL A 551 -16.63 -9.11 -0.86
CA VAL A 551 -17.23 -9.33 0.45
C VAL A 551 -16.76 -10.68 0.96
N SER A 552 -16.00 -10.65 2.05
CA SER A 552 -15.47 -11.86 2.68
C SER A 552 -16.28 -12.27 3.89
N SER A 553 -16.39 -13.58 4.13
CA SER A 553 -16.93 -14.14 5.36
C SER A 553 -16.15 -15.38 5.78
N ILE A 554 -16.02 -15.61 7.09
CA ILE A 554 -15.35 -16.79 7.66
C ILE A 554 -16.35 -17.57 8.51
N GLU A 555 -16.47 -18.87 8.27
CA GLU A 555 -17.47 -19.76 8.88
C GLU A 555 -16.83 -20.83 9.79
N THR A 556 -17.45 -21.03 10.96
CA THR A 556 -17.03 -22.05 11.95
C THR A 556 -18.17 -22.97 12.42
N GLU A 557 -19.43 -22.73 12.06
CA GLU A 557 -20.58 -23.47 12.59
C GLU A 557 -21.09 -24.55 11.62
N GLN A 558 -21.31 -25.77 12.12
CA GLN A 558 -21.87 -26.88 11.36
C GLN A 558 -23.40 -26.85 11.35
N GLY A 559 -24.02 -27.29 10.25
CA GLY A 559 -25.46 -27.57 10.18
C GLY A 559 -26.37 -26.36 9.88
N ARG A 560 -25.80 -25.25 9.42
CA ARG A 560 -26.54 -24.06 8.98
C ARG A 560 -26.92 -24.16 7.50
N ARG A 561 -27.94 -23.40 7.08
CA ARG A 561 -28.54 -23.46 5.74
C ARG A 561 -28.45 -22.15 5.00
N TRP A 562 -28.17 -22.21 3.70
CA TRP A 562 -28.17 -21.04 2.83
C TRP A 562 -29.54 -20.39 2.73
N ASN A 563 -29.58 -19.05 2.77
CA ASN A 563 -30.74 -18.29 2.34
C ASN A 563 -30.70 -18.16 0.80
N GLU A 564 -31.21 -19.18 0.10
CA GLU A 564 -31.13 -19.28 -1.37
C GLU A 564 -31.69 -18.04 -2.07
N SER A 565 -32.83 -17.51 -1.60
CA SER A 565 -33.47 -16.33 -2.17
C SER A 565 -32.59 -15.08 -2.06
N LYS A 566 -31.98 -14.86 -0.88
CA LYS A 566 -31.10 -13.72 -0.65
C LYS A 566 -29.79 -13.85 -1.44
N VAL A 567 -29.19 -15.03 -1.46
CA VAL A 567 -27.98 -15.29 -2.25
C VAL A 567 -28.24 -15.03 -3.74
N LYS A 568 -29.37 -15.48 -4.28
CA LYS A 568 -29.78 -15.22 -5.66
C LYS A 568 -29.98 -13.73 -5.94
N ALA A 569 -30.61 -12.99 -5.02
CA ALA A 569 -30.79 -11.54 -5.17
C ALA A 569 -29.45 -10.78 -5.18
N ILE A 570 -28.52 -11.14 -4.29
CA ILE A 570 -27.23 -10.45 -4.14
C ILE A 570 -26.27 -10.79 -5.29
N THR A 571 -26.27 -12.03 -5.77
CA THR A 571 -25.41 -12.47 -6.88
C THR A 571 -26.04 -12.25 -8.25
N GLY A 572 -27.36 -12.09 -8.32
CA GLY A 572 -28.16 -12.03 -9.54
C GLY A 572 -28.08 -10.71 -10.31
N GLY A 573 -27.49 -9.67 -9.72
CA GLY A 573 -27.44 -8.34 -10.33
C GLY A 573 -28.76 -7.55 -10.21
N ASP A 574 -29.69 -8.00 -9.37
CA ASP A 574 -30.91 -7.27 -9.04
C ASP A 574 -30.64 -6.13 -8.05
N LYS A 575 -31.52 -5.12 -8.02
CA LYS A 575 -31.45 -4.06 -7.02
C LYS A 575 -31.75 -4.64 -5.63
N VAL A 576 -30.88 -4.34 -4.68
CA VAL A 576 -31.04 -4.70 -3.27
C VAL A 576 -31.45 -3.45 -2.49
N SER A 577 -32.53 -3.56 -1.72
CA SER A 577 -32.98 -2.50 -0.81
C SER A 577 -32.31 -2.64 0.56
N ALA A 578 -31.71 -1.55 1.04
CA ALA A 578 -31.01 -1.50 2.32
C ALA A 578 -31.23 -0.16 3.03
N ARG A 579 -30.91 -0.07 4.32
CA ARG A 579 -30.97 1.20 5.06
C ARG A 579 -29.89 1.26 6.14
N PHE A 580 -29.37 2.44 6.42
CA PHE A 580 -28.57 2.65 7.63
C PHE A 580 -29.49 2.77 8.86
N MET A 581 -28.92 2.57 10.05
CA MET A 581 -29.69 2.65 11.29
C MET A 581 -30.30 4.04 11.46
N ARG A 582 -31.64 4.10 11.62
CA ARG A 582 -32.43 5.34 11.71
C ARG A 582 -32.39 6.23 10.45
N GLN A 583 -32.14 5.64 9.28
CA GLN A 583 -32.20 6.33 7.99
C GLN A 583 -33.23 5.67 7.07
N ASP A 584 -33.55 6.36 5.97
CA ASP A 584 -34.46 5.88 4.93
C ASP A 584 -33.86 4.71 4.13
N PHE A 585 -34.74 3.94 3.51
CA PHE A 585 -34.34 2.89 2.58
C PHE A 585 -33.78 3.50 1.30
N PHE A 586 -32.76 2.85 0.76
CA PHE A 586 -32.21 3.11 -0.55
C PHE A 586 -31.95 1.80 -1.28
N ASP A 587 -32.01 1.86 -2.60
CA ASP A 587 -31.74 0.72 -3.47
C ASP A 587 -30.39 0.89 -4.14
N TYR A 588 -29.62 -0.20 -4.27
CA TYR A 588 -28.39 -0.20 -5.05
C TYR A 588 -28.19 -1.54 -5.77
N LEU A 589 -27.39 -1.51 -6.83
CA LEU A 589 -26.96 -2.73 -7.54
C LEU A 589 -25.69 -3.28 -6.87
N PRO A 590 -25.67 -4.54 -6.42
CA PRO A 590 -24.46 -5.17 -5.90
C PRO A 590 -23.31 -5.13 -6.91
N GLN A 591 -22.14 -4.67 -6.48
CA GLN A 591 -20.90 -4.63 -7.28
C GLN A 591 -19.82 -5.59 -6.73
N PHE A 592 -20.16 -6.39 -5.72
CA PHE A 592 -19.22 -7.26 -5.03
C PHE A 592 -19.40 -8.73 -5.38
N LYS A 593 -18.32 -9.50 -5.18
CA LYS A 593 -18.36 -10.97 -5.18
C LYS A 593 -18.21 -11.49 -3.76
N LEU A 594 -18.86 -12.61 -3.50
CA LEU A 594 -18.81 -13.29 -2.20
C LEU A 594 -17.67 -14.29 -2.20
N LEU A 595 -16.76 -14.14 -1.24
CA LEU A 595 -15.65 -15.07 -0.99
C LEU A 595 -15.74 -15.56 0.45
N ILE A 596 -16.23 -16.78 0.62
CA ILE A 596 -16.53 -17.36 1.92
C ILE A 596 -15.53 -18.47 2.20
N ALA A 597 -14.93 -18.47 3.38
CA ALA A 597 -14.01 -19.51 3.82
C ALA A 597 -14.60 -20.27 5.00
N GLY A 598 -14.74 -21.60 4.87
CA GLY A 598 -15.33 -22.44 5.90
C GLY A 598 -14.71 -23.83 5.96
N ASN A 599 -14.94 -24.52 7.07
CA ASN A 599 -14.58 -25.94 7.21
C ASN A 599 -15.78 -26.87 7.02
N HIS A 600 -17.00 -26.36 7.23
CA HIS A 600 -18.24 -27.11 7.07
C HIS A 600 -19.01 -26.52 5.89
N LYS A 601 -19.47 -27.37 4.96
CA LYS A 601 -20.32 -26.95 3.85
C LYS A 601 -21.73 -26.67 4.41
N PRO A 602 -22.35 -25.51 4.15
CA PRO A 602 -23.74 -25.27 4.60
C PRO A 602 -24.71 -26.17 3.83
N ALA A 603 -25.83 -26.53 4.44
CA ALA A 603 -26.83 -27.36 3.77
C ALA A 603 -27.70 -26.55 2.80
N ILE A 604 -28.22 -27.20 1.75
CA ILE A 604 -29.14 -26.62 0.76
C ILE A 604 -30.49 -27.33 0.86
N ARG A 605 -31.57 -26.57 0.86
CA ARG A 605 -32.90 -27.16 1.01
C ARG A 605 -33.50 -27.60 -0.33
N ASN A 606 -33.29 -26.81 -1.38
CA ASN A 606 -33.69 -27.21 -2.72
C ASN A 606 -32.50 -27.04 -3.66
N VAL A 607 -31.98 -28.17 -4.15
CA VAL A 607 -31.00 -28.17 -5.23
C VAL A 607 -31.70 -27.67 -6.50
N ASP A 608 -31.38 -26.46 -6.93
CA ASP A 608 -31.82 -25.92 -8.21
C ASP A 608 -30.63 -25.52 -9.10
N GLU A 609 -30.82 -25.65 -10.41
CA GLU A 609 -29.83 -25.29 -11.43
C GLU A 609 -29.32 -23.86 -11.28
N ALA A 610 -30.18 -22.98 -10.76
CA ALA A 610 -29.85 -21.60 -10.47
C ALA A 610 -28.76 -21.50 -9.39
N MET A 611 -28.88 -22.21 -8.27
CA MET A 611 -27.83 -22.23 -7.23
C MET A 611 -26.58 -22.99 -7.72
N LYS A 612 -26.76 -24.11 -8.43
CA LYS A 612 -25.66 -24.93 -8.95
C LYS A 612 -24.70 -24.16 -9.87
N ARG A 613 -25.23 -23.27 -10.71
CA ARG A 613 -24.42 -22.41 -11.60
C ARG A 613 -23.70 -21.25 -10.90
N ARG A 614 -24.13 -20.89 -9.69
CA ARG A 614 -23.61 -19.75 -8.93
C ARG A 614 -22.55 -20.16 -7.93
N LEU A 615 -22.69 -21.34 -7.32
CA LEU A 615 -21.78 -21.81 -6.29
C LEU A 615 -20.52 -22.42 -6.91
N HIS A 616 -19.36 -21.91 -6.51
CA HIS A 616 -18.06 -22.47 -6.86
C HIS A 616 -17.38 -22.99 -5.59
N LEU A 617 -17.37 -24.30 -5.41
CA LEU A 617 -16.64 -24.95 -4.32
C LEU A 617 -15.16 -25.10 -4.68
N ILE A 618 -14.30 -24.34 -4.00
CA ILE A 618 -12.88 -24.32 -4.26
C ILE A 618 -12.16 -25.17 -3.21
N PRO A 619 -11.57 -26.32 -3.60
CA PRO A 619 -10.90 -27.23 -2.68
C PRO A 619 -9.57 -26.66 -2.20
N PHE A 620 -9.44 -26.47 -0.89
CA PHE A 620 -8.19 -26.23 -0.18
C PHE A 620 -7.83 -27.49 0.61
N THR A 621 -7.43 -28.55 -0.09
CA THR A 621 -7.18 -29.89 0.47
C THR A 621 -5.76 -30.06 1.00
N VAL A 622 -4.82 -29.19 0.63
CA VAL A 622 -3.43 -29.27 1.09
C VAL A 622 -3.31 -28.73 2.50
N THR A 623 -3.03 -29.61 3.46
CA THR A 623 -2.79 -29.21 4.85
C THR A 623 -1.34 -28.82 5.04
N VAL A 624 -1.09 -27.61 5.56
CA VAL A 624 0.26 -27.12 5.83
C VAL A 624 0.79 -27.78 7.12
N PRO A 625 1.92 -28.51 7.07
CA PRO A 625 2.48 -29.20 8.22
C PRO A 625 2.96 -28.18 9.28
N PRO A 626 2.88 -28.50 10.59
CA PRO A 626 3.20 -27.57 11.68
C PRO A 626 4.55 -26.85 11.54
N GLU A 627 5.56 -27.55 11.02
CA GLU A 627 6.93 -27.05 10.87
C GLU A 627 7.05 -25.96 9.79
N ARG A 628 6.10 -25.94 8.84
CA ARG A 628 6.00 -24.93 7.78
C ARG A 628 4.99 -23.83 8.11
N ARG A 629 4.31 -23.90 9.26
CA ARG A 629 3.34 -22.87 9.66
C ARG A 629 4.07 -21.63 10.12
N ASP A 630 3.90 -20.55 9.36
CA ASP A 630 4.43 -19.25 9.71
C ASP A 630 3.30 -18.34 10.22
N GLY A 631 3.36 -17.99 11.50
CA GLY A 631 2.39 -17.09 12.14
C GLY A 631 2.39 -15.66 11.59
N ARG A 632 3.45 -15.25 10.88
CA ARG A 632 3.59 -13.93 10.25
C ARG A 632 3.55 -14.00 8.72
N LEU A 633 3.01 -15.09 8.16
CA LEU A 633 2.94 -15.26 6.70
C LEU A 633 2.18 -14.11 6.02
N THR A 634 1.06 -13.67 6.59
CA THR A 634 0.28 -12.54 6.06
C THR A 634 1.13 -11.28 5.93
N GLU A 635 1.89 -10.92 6.97
CA GLU A 635 2.78 -9.75 6.95
C GLU A 635 3.87 -9.87 5.88
N LYS A 636 4.44 -11.06 5.71
CA LYS A 636 5.45 -11.32 4.67
C LYS A 636 4.87 -11.16 3.26
N LEU A 637 3.68 -11.71 3.02
CA LEU A 637 2.99 -11.59 1.74
C LEU A 637 2.58 -10.14 1.44
N LEU A 638 2.17 -9.37 2.46
CA LEU A 638 1.81 -7.96 2.28
C LEU A 638 2.99 -7.07 1.89
N LYS A 639 4.25 -7.48 2.14
CA LYS A 639 5.43 -6.80 1.58
C LYS A 639 5.48 -6.85 0.05
N GLU A 640 4.86 -7.86 -0.55
CA GLU A 640 4.78 -8.07 -2.00
C GLU A 640 3.46 -7.56 -2.61
N ARG A 641 2.62 -6.88 -1.83
CA ARG A 641 1.26 -6.45 -2.23
C ARG A 641 1.15 -5.75 -3.58
N ASP A 642 2.15 -4.94 -3.95
CA ASP A 642 2.18 -4.19 -5.22
C ASP A 642 2.32 -5.15 -6.41
N GLY A 643 3.13 -6.20 -6.24
CA GLY A 643 3.26 -7.30 -7.20
C GLY A 643 2.03 -8.21 -7.21
N ILE A 644 1.43 -8.48 -6.03
CA ILE A 644 0.19 -9.25 -5.93
C ILE A 644 -0.96 -8.55 -6.64
N LEU A 645 -1.05 -7.21 -6.54
CA LEU A 645 -2.06 -6.44 -7.26
C LEU A 645 -1.83 -6.48 -8.78
N ALA A 646 -0.59 -6.39 -9.24
CA ALA A 646 -0.26 -6.57 -10.67
C ALA A 646 -0.68 -7.98 -11.16
N TRP A 647 -0.34 -9.02 -10.39
CA TRP A 647 -0.76 -10.41 -10.64
C TRP A 647 -2.29 -10.56 -10.68
N ALA A 648 -3.02 -9.85 -9.81
CA ALA A 648 -4.47 -9.86 -9.80
C ALA A 648 -5.07 -9.15 -11.03
N ILE A 649 -4.50 -8.03 -11.47
CA ILE A 649 -4.92 -7.33 -12.70
C ILE A 649 -4.73 -8.22 -13.92
N GLU A 650 -3.63 -8.97 -14.00
CA GLU A 650 -3.43 -9.97 -15.07
C GLU A 650 -4.48 -11.07 -15.02
N GLY A 651 -4.87 -11.50 -13.82
CA GLY A 651 -6.03 -12.37 -13.61
C GLY A 651 -7.32 -11.79 -14.18
N CYS A 652 -7.52 -10.49 -14.06
CA CYS A 652 -8.70 -9.80 -14.61
C CYS A 652 -8.66 -9.81 -16.15
N LEU A 653 -7.50 -9.55 -16.75
CA LEU A 653 -7.31 -9.60 -18.21
C LEU A 653 -7.42 -11.04 -18.75
N ALA A 654 -6.99 -12.04 -17.99
CA ALA A 654 -7.21 -13.45 -18.31
C ALA A 654 -8.72 -13.77 -18.25
N TRP A 655 -9.39 -13.42 -17.16
CA TRP A 655 -10.84 -13.63 -17.00
C TRP A 655 -11.65 -12.99 -18.15
N GLN A 656 -11.30 -11.79 -18.60
CA GLN A 656 -11.98 -11.16 -19.75
C GLN A 656 -11.88 -11.97 -21.05
N ARG A 657 -10.79 -12.72 -21.25
CA ARG A 657 -10.55 -13.52 -22.46
C ARG A 657 -11.23 -14.88 -22.44
N GLN A 658 -11.21 -15.56 -21.29
CA GLN A 658 -11.63 -16.97 -21.17
C GLN A 658 -12.75 -17.21 -20.14
N ARG A 659 -13.33 -16.15 -19.57
CA ARG A 659 -14.25 -16.21 -18.42
C ARG A 659 -13.63 -16.92 -17.22
N LEU A 660 -14.44 -17.23 -16.20
CA LEU A 660 -13.96 -17.96 -15.03
C LEU A 660 -13.47 -19.36 -15.37
N ASP A 661 -14.20 -20.09 -16.24
CA ASP A 661 -13.91 -21.46 -16.69
C ASP A 661 -13.27 -22.34 -15.60
N PRO A 662 -14.08 -22.83 -14.63
CA PRO A 662 -13.58 -23.54 -13.47
C PRO A 662 -12.91 -24.86 -13.86
N PRO A 663 -11.79 -25.23 -13.22
CA PRO A 663 -11.07 -26.48 -13.50
C PRO A 663 -11.87 -27.69 -13.02
N ALA A 664 -11.49 -28.88 -13.51
CA ALA A 664 -12.19 -30.13 -13.19
C ALA A 664 -12.36 -30.35 -11.68
N CYS A 665 -11.33 -30.07 -10.86
CA CYS A 665 -11.42 -30.23 -9.42
C CYS A 665 -12.49 -29.35 -8.75
N VAL A 666 -12.75 -28.14 -9.28
CA VAL A 666 -13.81 -27.24 -8.77
C VAL A 666 -15.18 -27.69 -9.25
N ARG A 667 -15.30 -28.13 -10.52
CA ARG A 667 -16.56 -28.66 -11.06
C ARG A 667 -16.99 -29.91 -10.32
N SER A 668 -16.10 -30.90 -10.20
CA SER A 668 -16.36 -32.14 -9.49
C SER A 668 -16.69 -31.92 -8.02
N ALA A 669 -15.94 -31.06 -7.31
CA ALA A 669 -16.25 -30.74 -5.92
C ALA A 669 -17.63 -30.08 -5.75
N THR A 670 -18.00 -29.21 -6.69
CA THR A 670 -19.31 -28.55 -6.70
C THR A 670 -20.42 -29.56 -7.00
N GLU A 671 -20.25 -30.40 -8.01
CA GLU A 671 -21.20 -31.47 -8.37
C GLU A 671 -21.41 -32.44 -7.21
N GLU A 672 -20.33 -32.98 -6.62
CA GLU A 672 -20.38 -33.89 -5.48
C GLU A 672 -21.15 -33.31 -4.29
N TYR A 673 -20.96 -32.03 -3.98
CA TYR A 673 -21.72 -31.38 -2.91
C TYR A 673 -23.22 -31.26 -3.21
N PHE A 674 -23.60 -30.97 -4.45
CA PHE A 674 -25.02 -30.92 -4.80
C PHE A 674 -25.65 -32.30 -4.86
N ASP A 675 -24.88 -33.32 -5.24
CA ASP A 675 -25.31 -34.71 -5.23
C ASP A 675 -25.50 -35.20 -3.77
N GLU A 676 -24.57 -34.87 -2.86
CA GLU A 676 -24.69 -35.13 -1.40
C GLU A 676 -25.95 -34.51 -0.78
N GLU A 677 -26.40 -33.35 -1.29
CA GLU A 677 -27.56 -32.62 -0.79
C GLU A 677 -28.86 -32.95 -1.56
N ASP A 678 -28.81 -33.78 -2.62
CA ASP A 678 -30.00 -34.16 -3.42
C ASP A 678 -30.76 -35.34 -2.81
N ALA A 679 -31.38 -35.11 -1.65
CA ALA A 679 -32.23 -36.10 -0.99
C ALA A 679 -33.40 -36.61 -1.88
N ILE A 680 -33.87 -35.82 -2.86
CA ILE A 680 -34.93 -36.26 -3.77
C ILE A 680 -34.37 -37.20 -4.84
N GLY A 681 -33.15 -36.94 -5.32
CA GLY A 681 -32.41 -37.85 -6.20
C GLY A 681 -32.22 -39.22 -5.56
N ASP A 682 -31.69 -39.26 -4.34
CA ASP A 682 -31.51 -40.50 -3.57
C ASP A 682 -32.82 -41.25 -3.37
N PHE A 683 -33.91 -40.53 -3.05
CA PHE A 683 -35.23 -41.14 -2.95
C PHE A 683 -35.70 -41.77 -4.26
N LEU A 684 -35.46 -41.10 -5.40
CA LEU A 684 -35.86 -41.63 -6.70
C LEU A 684 -35.04 -42.88 -7.07
N ASP A 685 -33.75 -42.88 -6.77
CA ASP A 685 -32.85 -44.00 -7.02
C ASP A 685 -33.17 -45.21 -6.13
N GLU A 686 -33.53 -44.98 -4.85
CA GLU A 686 -33.83 -46.04 -3.89
C GLU A 686 -35.26 -46.56 -3.99
N GLU A 687 -36.25 -45.67 -4.06
CA GLU A 687 -37.68 -46.00 -3.88
C GLU A 687 -38.48 -45.97 -5.18
N ALA A 688 -37.92 -45.48 -6.29
CA ALA A 688 -38.64 -45.31 -7.55
C ALA A 688 -37.97 -45.96 -8.77
N GLN A 689 -38.73 -46.07 -9.86
CA GLN A 689 -38.30 -46.55 -11.17
C GLN A 689 -38.83 -45.57 -12.23
N CYS A 690 -37.93 -45.09 -13.08
CA CYS A 690 -38.24 -44.11 -14.11
C CYS A 690 -38.39 -44.81 -15.47
N HIS A 691 -39.58 -44.71 -16.09
CA HIS A 691 -39.81 -45.21 -17.45
C HIS A 691 -40.99 -44.46 -18.11
N ALA A 692 -40.95 -44.32 -19.44
CA ALA A 692 -41.85 -43.43 -20.18
C ALA A 692 -43.35 -43.73 -20.02
N GLN A 693 -43.73 -44.98 -19.72
CA GLN A 693 -45.12 -45.39 -19.54
C GLN A 693 -45.58 -45.37 -18.08
N ALA A 694 -44.67 -45.11 -17.13
CA ALA A 694 -44.97 -45.14 -15.71
C ALA A 694 -45.93 -44.01 -15.32
N ARG A 695 -46.89 -44.31 -14.45
CA ARG A 695 -47.72 -43.29 -13.80
C ARG A 695 -47.94 -43.66 -12.34
N VAL A 696 -47.87 -42.68 -11.46
CA VAL A 696 -48.06 -42.87 -10.01
C VAL A 696 -48.87 -41.72 -9.41
N ALA A 697 -49.69 -42.00 -8.39
CA ALA A 697 -50.43 -40.97 -7.70
C ALA A 697 -49.48 -40.12 -6.84
N VAL A 698 -49.67 -38.79 -6.84
CA VAL A 698 -48.86 -37.88 -6.03
C VAL A 698 -48.97 -38.20 -4.54
N ALA A 699 -50.13 -38.68 -4.09
CA ALA A 699 -50.36 -39.09 -2.71
C ALA A 699 -49.48 -40.27 -2.31
N ASP A 700 -49.36 -41.29 -3.16
CA ASP A 700 -48.55 -42.49 -2.87
C ASP A 700 -47.05 -42.16 -2.84
N VAL A 701 -46.59 -41.30 -3.76
CA VAL A 701 -45.21 -40.81 -3.75
C VAL A 701 -44.94 -39.99 -2.50
N PHE A 702 -45.87 -39.12 -2.09
CA PHE A 702 -45.70 -38.32 -0.88
C PHE A 702 -45.70 -39.17 0.40
N LEU A 703 -46.52 -40.21 0.48
CA LEU A 703 -46.49 -41.16 1.60
C LEU A 703 -45.16 -41.90 1.67
N ARG A 704 -44.64 -42.38 0.52
CA ARG A 704 -43.33 -43.05 0.48
C ARG A 704 -42.20 -42.10 0.87
N TRP A 705 -42.24 -40.88 0.34
CA TRP A 705 -41.30 -39.82 0.70
C TRP A 705 -41.32 -39.50 2.18
N GLN A 706 -42.50 -39.35 2.79
CA GLN A 706 -42.63 -39.06 4.22
C GLN A 706 -41.99 -40.15 5.08
N GLU A 707 -42.17 -41.42 4.72
CA GLU A 707 -41.57 -42.55 5.42
C GLU A 707 -40.05 -42.59 5.24
N TRP A 708 -39.57 -42.45 4.00
CA TRP A 708 -38.15 -42.46 3.67
C TRP A 708 -37.40 -41.27 4.30
N ALA A 709 -37.91 -40.06 4.11
CA ALA A 709 -37.35 -38.82 4.64
C ALA A 709 -37.40 -38.82 6.18
N GLY A 710 -38.49 -39.31 6.77
CA GLY A 710 -38.63 -39.45 8.22
C GLY A 710 -37.58 -40.37 8.86
N ARG A 711 -37.20 -41.46 8.18
CA ARG A 711 -36.13 -42.38 8.66
C ARG A 711 -34.74 -41.76 8.59
N ARG A 712 -34.51 -40.86 7.61
CA ARG A 712 -33.20 -40.20 7.38
C ARG A 712 -33.08 -38.84 8.08
N GLY A 713 -34.14 -38.34 8.70
CA GLY A 713 -34.16 -37.01 9.31
C GLY A 713 -34.25 -35.87 8.29
N GLU A 714 -34.65 -36.18 7.06
CA GLU A 714 -34.75 -35.23 5.95
C GLU A 714 -36.02 -34.37 6.01
N TYR A 715 -36.00 -33.24 5.30
CA TYR A 715 -37.14 -32.33 5.27
C TYR A 715 -38.33 -32.90 4.48
N VAL A 716 -39.39 -33.29 5.18
CA VAL A 716 -40.59 -33.91 4.56
C VAL A 716 -41.39 -32.92 3.68
N GLY A 717 -41.55 -31.67 4.11
CA GLY A 717 -42.33 -30.66 3.40
C GLY A 717 -43.83 -30.99 3.24
N THR A 718 -44.45 -30.47 2.17
CA THR A 718 -45.87 -30.71 1.84
C THR A 718 -45.99 -31.50 0.53
N SER A 719 -47.11 -32.19 0.33
CA SER A 719 -47.39 -32.91 -0.93
C SER A 719 -47.30 -32.00 -2.16
N ARG A 720 -47.73 -30.74 -2.04
CA ARG A 720 -47.60 -29.74 -3.11
C ARG A 720 -46.15 -29.37 -3.40
N TRP A 721 -45.31 -29.26 -2.36
CA TRP A 721 -43.88 -28.98 -2.50
C TRP A 721 -43.18 -30.13 -3.20
N LEU A 722 -43.38 -31.39 -2.78
CA LEU A 722 -42.77 -32.55 -3.41
C LEU A 722 -43.19 -32.68 -4.88
N ALA A 723 -44.47 -32.49 -5.20
CA ALA A 723 -44.97 -32.50 -6.57
C ALA A 723 -44.44 -31.34 -7.43
N GLN A 724 -43.92 -30.28 -6.83
CA GLN A 724 -43.22 -29.20 -7.55
C GLN A 724 -41.76 -29.58 -7.80
N GLN A 725 -41.08 -30.16 -6.81
CA GLN A 725 -39.69 -30.61 -6.96
C GLN A 725 -39.53 -31.72 -7.99
N LEU A 726 -40.47 -32.66 -8.04
CA LEU A 726 -40.50 -33.71 -9.07
C LEU A 726 -40.81 -33.14 -10.46
N ALA A 727 -41.70 -32.14 -10.55
CA ALA A 727 -41.96 -31.46 -11.82
C ALA A 727 -40.73 -30.69 -12.33
N ASN A 728 -39.97 -30.05 -11.43
CA ASN A 728 -38.71 -29.38 -11.79
C ASN A 728 -37.63 -30.36 -12.31
N ARG A 729 -37.71 -31.64 -11.92
CA ARG A 729 -36.85 -32.73 -12.40
C ARG A 729 -37.37 -33.40 -13.68
N GLY A 730 -38.40 -32.85 -14.32
CA GLY A 730 -38.92 -33.31 -15.61
C GLY A 730 -40.08 -34.29 -15.55
N PHE A 731 -40.62 -34.61 -14.37
CA PHE A 731 -41.82 -35.45 -14.26
C PHE A 731 -43.10 -34.66 -14.51
N GLU A 732 -43.82 -34.98 -15.59
CA GLU A 732 -45.03 -34.25 -15.97
C GLU A 732 -46.21 -34.55 -15.04
N ARG A 733 -46.97 -33.51 -14.68
CA ARG A 733 -48.20 -33.67 -13.91
C ARG A 733 -49.32 -34.19 -14.82
N THR A 734 -49.92 -35.31 -14.44
CA THR A 734 -51.00 -35.96 -15.19
C THR A 734 -52.22 -36.21 -14.31
N ARG A 735 -53.30 -36.71 -14.91
CA ARG A 735 -54.48 -37.22 -14.19
C ARG A 735 -54.56 -38.73 -14.37
N LEU A 736 -54.75 -39.44 -13.26
CA LEU A 736 -55.04 -40.86 -13.22
C LEU A 736 -56.56 -41.09 -13.30
N ASN A 737 -56.96 -42.35 -13.29
CA ASN A 737 -58.38 -42.74 -13.25
C ASN A 737 -59.11 -42.02 -12.11
N TYR A 738 -60.38 -41.66 -12.35
CA TYR A 738 -61.23 -40.93 -11.39
C TYR A 738 -60.75 -39.51 -11.01
N GLY A 739 -59.84 -38.90 -11.79
CA GLY A 739 -59.43 -37.50 -11.61
C GLY A 739 -58.35 -37.27 -10.55
N VAL A 740 -57.73 -38.35 -10.06
CA VAL A 740 -56.63 -38.29 -9.08
C VAL A 740 -55.39 -37.63 -9.71
N LYS A 741 -54.73 -36.73 -8.96
CA LYS A 741 -53.48 -36.08 -9.40
C LYS A 741 -52.34 -37.10 -9.42
N GLY A 742 -51.69 -37.26 -10.57
CA GLY A 742 -50.56 -38.18 -10.76
C GLY A 742 -49.35 -37.51 -11.40
N LEU A 743 -48.26 -38.26 -11.45
CA LEU A 743 -47.03 -37.93 -12.16
C LEU A 743 -46.78 -38.98 -13.25
N ALA A 744 -46.38 -38.55 -14.44
CA ALA A 744 -45.96 -39.41 -15.54
C ALA A 744 -44.43 -39.55 -15.57
N GLY A 745 -43.94 -40.70 -16.02
CA GLY A 745 -42.51 -41.02 -16.10
C GLY A 745 -41.92 -41.64 -14.83
N LEU A 746 -42.75 -41.81 -13.77
CA LEU A 746 -42.34 -42.33 -12.46
C LEU A 746 -43.28 -43.43 -11.94
N SER A 747 -42.72 -44.50 -11.37
CA SER A 747 -43.43 -45.50 -10.56
C SER A 747 -42.64 -45.82 -9.28
N LEU A 748 -43.31 -46.23 -8.20
CA LEU A 748 -42.63 -46.66 -6.97
C LEU A 748 -42.22 -48.13 -7.06
N LYS A 749 -41.06 -48.48 -6.49
CA LYS A 749 -40.64 -49.88 -6.30
C LYS A 749 -41.60 -50.58 -5.34
N ALA A 750 -41.82 -51.88 -5.60
CA ALA A 750 -42.59 -52.73 -4.70
C ALA A 750 -41.94 -52.74 -3.31
N LYS A 751 -42.73 -52.59 -2.24
CA LYS A 751 -42.21 -52.78 -0.89
C LYS A 751 -41.93 -54.27 -0.72
N ASP A 752 -40.69 -54.62 -0.39
CA ASP A 752 -40.35 -55.96 0.03
C ASP A 752 -40.90 -56.17 1.45
N TYR A 753 -42.12 -56.68 1.54
CA TYR A 753 -42.65 -57.16 2.81
C TYR A 753 -41.93 -58.48 3.11
N GLY A 754 -40.73 -58.38 3.68
CA GLY A 754 -40.00 -59.55 4.19
C GLY A 754 -40.96 -60.44 4.97
N GLY A 755 -41.08 -61.70 4.53
CA GLY A 755 -42.16 -62.61 4.85
C GLY A 755 -42.44 -62.80 6.35
N ARG A 756 -43.29 -61.93 6.89
CA ARG A 756 -44.10 -62.19 8.10
C ARG A 756 -45.49 -61.65 7.85
N LEU A 757 -46.35 -62.54 7.35
CA LEU A 757 -47.80 -62.43 7.55
C LEU A 757 -48.08 -62.97 8.95
N PRO A 758 -48.46 -62.14 9.95
CA PRO A 758 -49.16 -62.64 11.12
C PRO A 758 -50.63 -62.81 10.72
N TYR A 759 -51.25 -63.93 11.10
CA TYR A 759 -52.59 -64.40 10.74
C TYR A 759 -52.68 -65.31 9.51
N ARG A 760 -52.52 -66.60 9.76
CA ARG A 760 -53.49 -67.62 9.33
C ARG A 760 -54.28 -68.03 10.57
N ASP A 761 -55.57 -67.74 10.58
CA ASP A 761 -56.53 -68.40 11.47
C ASP A 761 -56.92 -69.72 10.81
N ASP A 762 -56.88 -70.80 11.60
CA ASP A 762 -57.54 -72.08 11.32
C ASP A 762 -59.06 -71.97 11.55
#